data_AF-A0A372EUN8-F1
#
_entry.id   AF-A0A372EUN8-F1
#
_cell.length_a   1.000
_cell.length_b   1.000
_cell.length_c   1.000
_cell.angle_alpha   90.00
_cell.angle_beta   90.00
_cell.angle_gamma   90.00
#
_symmetry.space_group_name_H-M   'P 1'
#
loop_
_entity.id
_entity.type
_entity.pdbx_description
1 polymer ?
#
loop_
_entity_poly.entity_id
_entity_poly.type
_entity_poly.pdbx_seq_one_letter_code
_entity_poly.pdbx_strand_id
1 'polypeptide(L)'
;MNKVITDGLQLMPPAFSEGLDVWSSQTGTPGTDTYENAANAAFVPADADFGGCLELVKTSALERLRYMGETPLLPGCYLRVRARVKAVSGPLPSVRIAAWAGAAGGAHLAGVTETGPSTTLSAFGDVVEVSAIIGIGTRNGVDMAWGRDAIYGHFGLDLTGTTGSVVRIDDIVIEDITSAFLQEMMASVDVRDFGALGDGTTDDLAAFEAADAAADGRTVIISKGTYFLGDDMTFESRVRFEGTVTMADEHSLGLTKNFNLSTYIDAFGDEEQGFKKAVRALFSNGDHDSLDMDGRRVNLTRPVDMREVTGRSNYSTRRHVHNGQLDVQPSADWDTEVFTSQATYSVSNKWRLTGVTDVANIPVGSLVEGNGVGREVYVKAKNIAAQELTLSRQIYDADGTQNFTFRRFKYALDFSGMDDLDRFSIKDVEFRLRGNCSGILLAPNGLIFSVENCFFTGPKDRGITSPGDGCQGMHVDRCQFLSNENPVPSQDRSSIALNTNGNDVKLRNNRVVKFRHYAIVGGSGTIITGNHFFQGDGASNGLRLAGLVFTGTNCRATVDGNYIDNCFIEWTNEHDAEPDFESEFSFSQLNISNNIFLASHVAPWFSFIVIKPHGPGHFINGFNVQGNFFRTIAGSIERVERIDTSFAGFDYGRMRNISWRDNMYNAVDVATVNPYITSHEEQTESDTWQIDGAPRLPFGGWARKVESVVLEGPIRNASNVKRYEMPYTDVAEGPNNDQVHLKWSEPVRGQVLVSMRVDNPI
;
A
#
# COMPACT_ATOMS: atom_id res chain seq x y z
N MET A 1 23.65 23.10 30.15
CA MET A 1 24.24 24.42 29.90
C MET A 1 24.23 25.19 31.21
N ASN A 2 25.37 25.77 31.63
CA ASN A 2 25.47 26.52 32.88
C ASN A 2 24.89 27.93 32.67
N LYS A 3 23.85 28.27 33.44
CA LYS A 3 23.06 29.50 33.37
C LYS A 3 23.83 30.75 33.81
N VAL A 4 24.89 30.60 34.60
CA VAL A 4 25.84 31.69 34.88
C VAL A 4 26.52 32.16 33.60
N ILE A 5 26.85 31.23 32.70
CA ILE A 5 27.55 31.53 31.44
C ILE A 5 26.57 32.01 30.36
N THR A 6 25.41 31.37 30.26
CA THR A 6 24.48 31.63 29.14
C THR A 6 23.58 32.82 29.36
N ASP A 7 23.18 33.04 30.62
CA ASP A 7 22.16 34.03 30.99
C ASP A 7 22.75 35.12 31.90
N GLY A 8 24.07 35.09 32.15
CA GLY A 8 24.81 36.10 32.89
C GLY A 8 24.45 36.21 34.37
N LEU A 9 23.95 35.12 34.98
CA LEU A 9 23.46 35.15 36.36
C LEU A 9 24.58 35.38 37.38
N GLN A 10 24.42 36.41 38.21
CA GLN A 10 25.25 36.61 39.40
C GLN A 10 24.66 35.81 40.57
N LEU A 11 25.18 34.60 40.77
CA LEU A 11 24.70 33.70 41.83
C LEU A 11 25.51 33.81 43.12
N MET A 12 26.82 34.07 43.02
CA MET A 12 27.73 34.06 44.16
C MET A 12 27.49 35.26 45.09
N PRO A 13 27.23 35.04 46.38
CA PRO A 13 27.23 36.09 47.39
C PRO A 13 28.62 36.74 47.51
N PRO A 14 28.71 38.02 47.94
CA PRO A 14 29.97 38.65 48.34
C PRO A 14 30.65 37.86 49.47
N ALA A 15 31.97 37.81 49.48
CA ALA A 15 32.72 37.23 50.60
C ALA A 15 32.45 38.01 51.89
N PHE A 16 32.52 37.38 53.06
CA PHE A 16 32.39 38.09 54.35
C PHE A 16 33.45 39.17 54.55
N SER A 17 34.59 39.05 53.86
CA SER A 17 35.65 40.07 53.85
C SER A 17 35.26 41.39 53.18
N GLU A 18 34.17 41.40 52.40
CA GLU A 18 33.65 42.60 51.73
C GLU A 18 32.68 43.41 52.62
N GLY A 19 32.27 42.89 53.78
CA GLY A 19 31.37 43.55 54.72
C GLY A 19 30.28 42.62 55.26
N LEU A 20 29.73 42.95 56.44
CA LEU A 20 28.62 42.21 57.05
C LEU A 20 27.27 42.93 56.87
N ASP A 21 27.27 44.05 56.14
CA ASP A 21 26.11 44.91 55.84
C ASP A 21 25.11 44.31 54.87
N VAL A 22 25.49 43.24 54.16
CA VAL A 22 24.62 42.46 53.26
C VAL A 22 24.24 41.08 53.81
N TRP A 23 24.57 40.82 55.08
CA TRP A 23 24.32 39.54 55.75
C TRP A 23 23.31 39.74 56.89
N SER A 24 22.08 39.25 56.69
CA SER A 24 20.97 39.44 57.61
C SER A 24 20.89 38.37 58.69
N SER A 25 20.52 38.80 59.90
CA SER A 25 20.14 37.93 61.02
C SER A 25 18.69 37.45 60.99
N GLN A 26 17.93 37.85 59.95
CA GLN A 26 16.50 37.54 59.78
C GLN A 26 16.23 36.82 58.44
N THR A 27 15.36 37.37 57.58
CA THR A 27 14.93 36.77 56.31
C THR A 27 15.79 37.16 55.11
N GLY A 28 16.68 38.15 55.25
CA GLY A 28 17.46 38.70 54.13
C GLY A 28 16.72 39.74 53.29
N THR A 29 15.41 39.92 53.50
CA THR A 29 14.61 40.89 52.75
C THR A 29 15.01 42.34 53.08
N PRO A 30 14.81 43.31 52.16
CA PRO A 30 15.14 44.71 52.43
C PRO A 30 14.57 45.24 53.76
N GLY A 31 15.41 45.90 54.56
CA GLY A 31 15.03 46.48 55.85
C GLY A 31 15.16 45.57 57.07
N THR A 32 15.60 44.31 56.91
CA THR A 32 15.94 43.44 58.04
C THR A 32 17.29 43.79 58.65
N ASP A 33 17.46 43.52 59.95
CA ASP A 33 18.74 43.70 60.66
C ASP A 33 19.87 42.89 59.99
N THR A 34 21.06 43.48 59.98
CA THR A 34 22.30 42.92 59.41
C THR A 34 23.31 42.61 60.51
N TYR A 35 24.33 41.83 60.19
CA TYR A 35 25.42 41.53 61.12
C TYR A 35 26.47 42.65 61.22
N GLU A 36 26.32 43.72 60.42
CA GLU A 36 27.14 44.92 60.53
C GLU A 36 26.93 45.59 61.90
N ASN A 37 28.00 45.75 62.67
CA ASN A 37 27.98 46.23 64.06
C ASN A 37 27.15 45.39 65.05
N ALA A 38 26.73 44.18 64.69
CA ALA A 38 26.04 43.29 65.62
C ALA A 38 27.01 42.79 66.71
N ALA A 39 26.65 42.95 67.99
CA ALA A 39 27.54 42.60 69.10
C ALA A 39 27.89 41.10 69.18
N ASN A 40 27.12 40.26 68.48
CA ASN A 40 27.30 38.81 68.44
C ASN A 40 27.96 38.30 67.14
N ALA A 41 28.46 39.17 66.26
CA ALA A 41 29.13 38.79 65.02
C ALA A 41 30.41 39.61 64.79
N ALA A 42 31.43 38.98 64.22
CA ALA A 42 32.66 39.66 63.81
C ALA A 42 33.30 38.99 62.59
N PHE A 43 33.89 39.80 61.71
CA PHE A 43 34.76 39.28 60.65
C PHE A 43 36.11 38.88 61.24
N VAL A 44 36.55 37.66 60.94
CA VAL A 44 37.86 37.12 61.32
C VAL A 44 38.72 37.08 60.05
N PRO A 45 39.79 37.91 59.96
CA PRO A 45 40.54 38.08 58.71
C PRO A 45 41.50 36.93 58.36
N ALA A 46 41.87 36.08 59.33
CA ALA A 46 42.90 35.06 59.16
C ALA A 46 42.65 33.83 60.03
N ASP A 47 41.55 33.15 59.79
CA ASP A 47 41.28 31.81 60.31
C ASP A 47 42.13 30.75 59.58
N ALA A 48 42.60 29.74 60.32
CA ALA A 48 43.50 28.72 59.78
C ALA A 48 42.87 27.81 58.71
N ASP A 49 41.55 27.63 58.73
CA ASP A 49 40.82 26.76 57.80
C ASP A 49 40.12 27.54 56.68
N PHE A 50 39.64 28.75 56.99
CA PHE A 50 38.79 29.55 56.09
C PHE A 50 39.47 30.81 55.53
N GLY A 51 40.59 31.27 56.10
CA GLY A 51 41.11 32.60 55.79
C GLY A 51 40.18 33.69 56.34
N GLY A 52 39.53 34.48 55.48
CA GLY A 52 38.53 35.46 55.91
C GLY A 52 37.18 34.79 56.15
N CYS A 53 36.64 34.86 57.38
CA CYS A 53 35.37 34.20 57.71
C CYS A 53 34.53 34.99 58.73
N LEU A 54 33.26 34.62 58.87
CA LEU A 54 32.36 35.16 59.89
C LEU A 54 32.48 34.35 61.19
N GLU A 55 32.82 34.99 62.31
CA GLU A 55 32.61 34.43 63.64
C GLU A 55 31.27 34.93 64.20
N LEU A 56 30.41 34.00 64.60
CA LEU A 56 29.05 34.26 65.05
C LEU A 56 28.81 33.59 66.40
N VAL A 57 28.36 34.38 67.37
CA VAL A 57 27.85 33.91 68.66
C VAL A 57 26.34 33.73 68.54
N LYS A 58 25.89 32.49 68.68
CA LYS A 58 24.47 32.13 68.64
C LYS A 58 23.73 32.70 69.86
N THR A 59 22.82 33.64 69.65
CA THR A 59 22.07 34.32 70.74
C THR A 59 20.62 33.86 70.86
N SER A 60 20.11 33.17 69.84
CA SER A 60 18.73 32.69 69.76
C SER A 60 18.66 31.18 69.50
N ALA A 61 17.51 30.54 69.76
CA ALA A 61 17.32 29.10 69.50
C ALA A 61 17.42 28.77 67.99
N LEU A 62 17.00 29.69 67.11
CA LEU A 62 17.18 29.67 65.67
C LEU A 62 17.93 30.93 65.25
N GLU A 63 19.23 30.81 65.01
CA GLU A 63 20.05 31.91 64.50
C GLU A 63 20.09 31.81 62.98
N ARG A 64 19.74 32.88 62.28
CA ARG A 64 19.70 32.90 60.82
C ARG A 64 20.88 33.68 60.28
N LEU A 65 21.43 33.21 59.19
CA LEU A 65 22.35 33.95 58.33
C LEU A 65 21.78 33.91 56.93
N ARG A 66 21.46 35.07 56.35
CA ARG A 66 20.88 35.19 55.01
C ARG A 66 21.61 36.25 54.22
N TYR A 67 22.02 35.93 53.00
CA TYR A 67 22.47 36.95 52.05
C TYR A 67 21.27 37.80 51.61
N MET A 68 21.42 39.11 51.69
CA MET A 68 20.33 40.06 51.35
C MET A 68 20.13 40.25 49.85
N GLY A 69 21.06 39.81 49.01
CA GLY A 69 20.88 39.86 47.57
C GLY A 69 19.74 38.94 47.11
N GLU A 70 19.02 39.37 46.08
CA GLU A 70 18.02 38.56 45.39
C GLU A 70 18.73 37.62 44.42
N THR A 71 19.12 36.42 44.88
CA THR A 71 19.76 35.43 44.01
C THR A 71 18.71 34.83 43.06
N PRO A 72 18.82 35.02 41.73
CA PRO A 72 17.76 34.61 40.81
C PRO A 72 17.55 33.10 40.73
N LEU A 73 16.30 32.66 40.66
CA LEU A 73 15.90 31.27 40.41
C LEU A 73 15.03 31.22 39.15
N LEU A 74 15.66 31.11 37.98
CA LEU A 74 14.94 31.07 36.70
C LEU A 74 14.21 29.73 36.49
N PRO A 75 13.15 29.69 35.66
CA PRO A 75 12.54 28.44 35.24
C PRO A 75 13.56 27.46 34.65
N GLY A 76 13.59 26.25 35.21
CA GLY A 76 14.50 25.18 34.82
C GLY A 76 15.88 25.24 35.50
N CYS A 77 16.10 26.18 36.42
CA CYS A 77 17.33 26.29 37.19
C CYS A 77 17.30 25.42 38.46
N TYR A 78 18.45 24.79 38.76
CA TYR A 78 18.71 24.10 40.03
C TYR A 78 19.99 24.66 40.64
N LEU A 79 19.89 25.25 41.82
CA LEU A 79 20.98 25.88 42.54
C LEU A 79 21.45 24.96 43.66
N ARG A 80 22.76 24.80 43.82
CA ARG A 80 23.35 24.21 45.01
C ARG A 80 23.93 25.31 45.87
N VAL A 81 23.49 25.37 47.12
CA VAL A 81 24.05 26.28 48.14
C VAL A 81 24.91 25.44 49.07
N ARG A 82 26.12 25.91 49.38
CA ARG A 82 27.07 25.25 50.29
C ARG A 82 27.63 26.23 51.31
N ALA A 83 27.84 25.76 52.52
CA ALA A 83 28.52 26.52 53.57
C ALA A 83 29.41 25.58 54.40
N ARG A 84 30.61 26.04 54.75
CA ARG A 84 31.52 25.33 55.66
C ARG A 84 31.51 26.02 57.02
N VAL A 85 31.25 25.26 58.07
CA VAL A 85 31.08 25.79 59.43
C VAL A 85 31.88 24.95 60.41
N LYS A 86 32.50 25.59 61.39
CA LYS A 86 33.14 24.91 62.52
C LYS A 86 32.76 25.54 63.85
N ALA A 87 32.62 24.72 64.89
CA ALA A 87 32.41 25.20 66.24
C ALA A 87 33.75 25.62 66.86
N VAL A 88 33.77 26.77 67.55
CA VAL A 88 34.95 27.30 68.25
C VAL A 88 34.83 27.08 69.75
N SER A 89 33.67 27.37 70.33
CA SER A 89 33.39 27.17 71.77
C SER A 89 31.89 27.15 72.07
N GLY A 90 31.51 26.81 73.31
CA GLY A 90 30.11 26.76 73.76
C GLY A 90 29.37 25.47 73.37
N PRO A 91 28.04 25.40 73.54
CA PRO A 91 27.24 24.24 73.12
C PRO A 91 27.35 24.00 71.60
N LEU A 92 27.38 22.74 71.16
CA LEU A 92 27.50 22.41 69.74
C LEU A 92 26.11 22.49 69.05
N PRO A 93 25.93 23.37 68.05
CA PRO A 93 24.66 23.58 67.35
C PRO A 93 24.51 22.59 66.19
N SER A 94 23.31 22.52 65.62
CA SER A 94 23.08 21.95 64.30
C SER A 94 23.03 23.04 63.24
N VAL A 95 23.58 22.75 62.06
CA VAL A 95 23.66 23.66 60.91
C VAL A 95 22.84 23.06 59.78
N ARG A 96 22.18 23.90 58.99
CA ARG A 96 21.55 23.52 57.72
C ARG A 96 21.56 24.69 56.76
N ILE A 97 21.58 24.42 55.46
CA ILE A 97 21.25 25.45 54.47
C ILE A 97 19.77 25.83 54.66
N ALA A 98 19.49 27.12 54.61
CA ALA A 98 18.13 27.64 54.70
C ALA A 98 18.02 28.96 53.93
N ALA A 99 16.82 29.30 53.52
CA ALA A 99 16.59 30.46 52.66
C ALA A 99 15.23 31.11 52.91
N TRP A 100 14.93 32.16 52.15
CA TRP A 100 13.59 32.75 52.03
C TRP A 100 13.23 32.80 50.55
N ALA A 101 12.08 32.23 50.19
CA ALA A 101 11.64 32.09 48.80
C ALA A 101 10.86 33.34 48.34
N GLY A 102 11.40 34.04 47.34
CA GLY A 102 10.80 35.26 46.78
C GLY A 102 9.92 34.98 45.57
N ALA A 103 8.73 35.60 45.57
CA ALA A 103 7.78 35.62 44.47
C ALA A 103 7.68 37.02 43.83
N ALA A 104 6.90 37.12 42.75
CA ALA A 104 6.70 38.38 42.02
C ALA A 104 6.29 39.54 42.94
N GLY A 105 6.85 40.72 42.69
CA GLY A 105 6.56 41.93 43.47
C GLY A 105 7.18 41.96 44.88
N GLY A 106 8.15 41.10 45.17
CA GLY A 106 8.83 41.04 46.47
C GLY A 106 8.06 40.26 47.55
N ALA A 107 7.05 39.48 47.16
CA ALA A 107 6.22 38.73 48.09
C ALA A 107 6.92 37.45 48.59
N HIS A 108 6.61 37.02 49.82
CA HIS A 108 7.04 35.72 50.33
C HIS A 108 6.24 34.59 49.67
N LEU A 109 6.93 33.60 49.13
CA LEU A 109 6.30 32.39 48.65
C LEU A 109 6.03 31.41 49.80
N ALA A 110 4.83 31.48 50.38
CA ALA A 110 4.43 30.60 51.46
C ALA A 110 4.20 29.15 50.98
N GLY A 111 4.37 28.17 51.89
CA GLY A 111 4.03 26.77 51.66
C GLY A 111 5.12 25.92 50.98
N VAL A 112 6.30 26.48 50.73
CA VAL A 112 7.47 25.76 50.22
C VAL A 112 8.45 25.39 51.33
N THR A 113 9.25 24.35 51.13
CA THR A 113 10.32 23.96 52.06
C THR A 113 11.49 24.91 51.93
N GLU A 114 11.79 25.69 52.97
CA GLU A 114 12.86 26.71 52.97
C GLU A 114 14.12 26.28 53.73
N THR A 115 14.19 25.01 54.15
CA THR A 115 15.29 24.48 54.96
C THR A 115 15.72 23.11 54.45
N GLY A 116 17.02 22.91 54.28
CA GLY A 116 17.61 21.66 53.81
C GLY A 116 17.92 20.68 54.95
N PRO A 117 18.63 19.58 54.64
CA PRO A 117 19.10 18.63 55.63
C PRO A 117 19.94 19.30 56.72
N SER A 118 19.79 18.84 57.98
CA SER A 118 20.49 19.40 59.12
C SER A 118 21.57 18.47 59.67
N THR A 119 22.74 19.04 59.96
CA THR A 119 23.92 18.34 60.48
C THR A 119 24.31 18.92 61.83
N THR A 120 24.41 18.07 62.85
CA THR A 120 24.88 18.47 64.19
C THR A 120 26.40 18.52 64.24
N LEU A 121 26.97 19.63 64.72
CA LEU A 121 28.41 19.73 64.95
C LEU A 121 28.81 18.82 66.12
N SER A 122 29.87 18.03 65.98
CA SER A 122 30.24 16.98 66.95
C SER A 122 31.49 17.29 67.77
N ALA A 123 32.36 18.19 67.30
CA ALA A 123 33.57 18.60 68.01
C ALA A 123 33.96 20.04 67.64
N PHE A 124 34.85 20.63 68.44
CA PHE A 124 35.42 21.95 68.15
C PHE A 124 36.56 21.85 67.15
N GLY A 125 36.66 22.83 66.24
CA GLY A 125 37.68 22.88 65.20
C GLY A 125 37.36 22.03 63.96
N ASP A 126 36.45 21.05 64.05
CA ASP A 126 36.03 20.24 62.91
C ASP A 126 35.24 21.08 61.91
N VAL A 127 35.74 21.16 60.67
CA VAL A 127 35.06 21.81 59.55
C VAL A 127 33.99 20.89 58.99
N VAL A 128 32.74 21.33 59.04
CA VAL A 128 31.57 20.61 58.50
C VAL A 128 31.01 21.39 57.31
N GLU A 129 30.91 20.74 56.15
CA GLU A 129 30.20 21.29 54.99
C GLU A 129 28.72 20.86 55.02
N VAL A 130 27.81 21.83 54.91
CA VAL A 130 26.38 21.61 54.68
C VAL A 130 26.01 22.05 53.27
N SER A 131 25.08 21.33 52.63
CA SER A 131 24.60 21.69 51.29
C SER A 131 23.10 21.44 51.15
N ALA A 132 22.46 22.18 50.25
CA ALA A 132 21.11 21.89 49.79
C ALA A 132 20.94 22.30 48.32
N ILE A 133 20.09 21.56 47.61
CA ILE A 133 19.69 21.83 46.23
C ILE A 133 18.29 22.45 46.23
N ILE A 134 18.19 23.62 45.61
CA ILE A 134 16.96 24.38 45.44
C ILE A 134 16.60 24.39 43.97
N GLY A 135 15.34 24.11 43.64
CA GLY A 135 14.88 24.08 42.26
C GLY A 135 13.39 24.29 42.12
N ILE A 136 12.94 24.55 40.89
CA ILE A 136 11.52 24.79 40.60
C ILE A 136 10.66 23.51 40.61
N GLY A 137 11.27 22.32 40.55
CA GLY A 137 10.57 21.04 40.40
C GLY A 137 11.05 20.00 41.41
N THR A 138 10.16 19.06 41.73
CA THR A 138 10.48 17.89 42.57
C THR A 138 11.24 16.87 41.73
N ARG A 139 12.57 16.95 41.73
CA ARG A 139 13.46 15.91 41.16
C ARG A 139 14.17 15.18 42.28
N ASN A 140 14.61 13.96 42.00
CA ASN A 140 15.41 13.19 42.96
C ASN A 140 16.69 13.97 43.29
N GLY A 141 16.94 14.17 44.59
CA GLY A 141 18.07 14.96 45.08
C GLY A 141 17.82 16.47 45.22
N VAL A 142 16.62 16.98 44.92
CA VAL A 142 16.25 18.37 45.22
C VAL A 142 15.69 18.45 46.65
N ASP A 143 16.36 19.19 47.52
CA ASP A 143 15.96 19.35 48.93
C ASP A 143 14.82 20.36 49.11
N MET A 144 14.85 21.45 48.34
CA MET A 144 13.90 22.55 48.43
C MET A 144 13.25 22.82 47.07
N ALA A 145 12.15 22.13 46.80
CA ALA A 145 11.36 22.32 45.58
C ALA A 145 10.38 23.49 45.78
N TRP A 146 10.65 24.63 45.14
CA TRP A 146 9.89 25.88 45.34
C TRP A 146 8.79 26.15 44.31
N GLY A 147 8.68 25.33 43.27
CA GLY A 147 7.65 25.56 42.24
C GLY A 147 8.00 26.70 41.28
N ARG A 148 7.07 27.00 40.37
CA ARG A 148 7.26 28.01 39.30
C ARG A 148 7.08 29.46 39.76
N ASP A 149 6.46 29.66 40.92
CA ASP A 149 6.17 31.00 41.45
C ASP A 149 7.38 31.62 42.18
N ALA A 150 8.41 30.82 42.49
CA ALA A 150 9.67 31.31 43.01
C ALA A 150 10.52 31.91 41.88
N ILE A 151 10.94 33.17 42.06
CA ILE A 151 11.73 33.92 41.07
C ILE A 151 13.14 34.27 41.58
N TYR A 152 13.34 34.31 42.91
CA TYR A 152 14.63 34.49 43.55
C TYR A 152 14.60 33.91 44.97
N GLY A 153 15.77 33.84 45.62
CA GLY A 153 15.86 33.51 47.03
C GLY A 153 16.90 34.34 47.77
N HIS A 154 16.65 34.57 49.05
CA HIS A 154 17.68 35.02 49.99
C HIS A 154 18.26 33.78 50.66
N PHE A 155 19.45 33.36 50.23
CA PHE A 155 20.06 32.10 50.65
C PHE A 155 21.05 32.28 51.79
N GLY A 156 21.16 31.27 52.64
CA GLY A 156 22.22 31.19 53.63
C GLY A 156 22.10 29.92 54.48
N LEU A 157 22.24 30.07 55.79
CA LEU A 157 22.17 28.94 56.72
C LEU A 157 21.42 29.27 58.02
N ASP A 158 20.93 28.23 58.67
CA ASP A 158 20.40 28.30 60.03
C ASP A 158 21.35 27.58 60.99
N LEU A 159 21.57 28.16 62.17
CA LEU A 159 22.07 27.45 63.34
C LEU A 159 20.91 27.18 64.29
N THR A 160 20.70 25.93 64.67
CA THR A 160 19.66 25.50 65.60
C THR A 160 20.26 24.86 66.85
N GLY A 161 19.50 24.87 67.95
CA GLY A 161 19.93 24.27 69.23
C GLY A 161 20.18 25.32 70.31
N THR A 162 20.89 24.95 71.37
CA THR A 162 21.12 25.80 72.54
C THR A 162 21.92 27.05 72.19
N THR A 163 21.58 28.19 72.81
CA THR A 163 22.29 29.46 72.68
C THR A 163 23.67 29.44 73.34
N GLY A 164 24.55 30.36 72.97
CA GLY A 164 25.89 30.52 73.52
C GLY A 164 26.99 29.78 72.76
N SER A 165 26.66 29.17 71.62
CA SER A 165 27.66 28.61 70.71
C SER A 165 28.42 29.70 69.98
N VAL A 166 29.75 29.55 69.82
CA VAL A 166 30.56 30.38 68.93
C VAL A 166 30.96 29.52 67.74
N VAL A 167 30.56 29.92 66.53
CA VAL A 167 30.90 29.22 65.29
C VAL A 167 31.66 30.15 64.35
N ARG A 168 32.50 29.56 63.49
CA ARG A 168 33.08 30.25 62.33
C ARG A 168 32.47 29.67 61.06
N ILE A 169 32.10 30.54 60.13
CA ILE A 169 31.40 30.24 58.89
C ILE A 169 32.22 30.81 57.75
N ASP A 170 32.62 29.94 56.84
CA ASP A 170 33.27 30.29 55.58
C ASP A 170 32.26 30.84 54.57
N ASP A 171 32.75 31.56 53.56
CA ASP A 171 31.92 32.18 52.52
C ASP A 171 30.89 31.20 51.95
N ILE A 172 29.65 31.66 51.80
CA ILE A 172 28.56 30.82 51.26
C ILE A 172 28.70 30.77 49.74
N VAL A 173 28.74 29.56 49.20
CA VAL A 173 28.87 29.31 47.76
C VAL A 173 27.51 28.95 47.18
N ILE A 174 27.12 29.64 46.11
CA ILE A 174 25.92 29.32 45.32
C ILE A 174 26.33 29.06 43.88
N GLU A 175 25.99 27.88 43.37
CA GLU A 175 26.35 27.43 42.03
C GLU A 175 25.14 26.87 41.28
N ASP A 176 25.13 27.08 39.95
CA ASP A 176 24.15 26.43 39.06
C ASP A 176 24.58 24.98 38.77
N ILE A 177 23.75 24.04 39.22
CA ILE A 177 23.91 22.60 38.98
C ILE A 177 22.85 22.05 38.03
N THR A 178 22.16 22.89 37.27
CA THR A 178 21.13 22.48 36.29
C THR A 178 21.64 21.39 35.35
N SER A 179 22.93 21.40 35.01
CA SER A 179 23.56 20.36 34.18
C SER A 179 23.42 18.94 34.74
N ALA A 180 23.34 18.78 36.07
CA ALA A 180 23.16 17.49 36.71
C ALA A 180 21.78 16.87 36.46
N PHE A 181 20.79 17.68 36.06
CA PHE A 181 19.41 17.23 35.82
C PHE A 181 19.04 17.16 34.32
N LEU A 182 19.93 17.54 33.41
CA LEU A 182 19.62 17.66 31.98
C LEU A 182 19.20 16.33 31.34
N GLN A 183 19.82 15.23 31.72
CA GLN A 183 19.54 13.93 31.11
C GLN A 183 18.11 13.46 31.43
N GLU A 184 17.64 13.72 32.65
CA GLU A 184 16.24 13.50 33.05
C GLU A 184 15.28 14.59 32.51
N MET A 185 15.78 15.69 31.94
CA MET A 185 14.98 16.72 31.27
C MET A 185 14.79 16.42 29.79
N MET A 186 15.68 15.62 29.19
CA MET A 186 15.62 15.26 27.78
C MET A 186 14.74 14.02 27.58
N ALA A 187 13.73 14.14 26.72
CA ALA A 187 12.83 13.04 26.38
C ALA A 187 13.47 12.06 25.36
N SER A 188 14.75 11.76 25.53
CA SER A 188 15.53 10.93 24.60
C SER A 188 16.59 10.09 25.30
N VAL A 189 16.97 8.99 24.66
CA VAL A 189 18.05 8.09 25.08
C VAL A 189 18.92 7.81 23.86
N ASP A 190 20.25 7.95 23.96
CA ASP A 190 21.16 7.71 22.84
C ASP A 190 21.78 6.32 22.95
N VAL A 191 21.87 5.58 21.85
CA VAL A 191 22.51 4.25 21.81
C VAL A 191 23.99 4.27 22.21
N ARG A 192 24.68 5.38 22.04
CA ARG A 192 26.08 5.55 22.47
C ARG A 192 26.25 5.55 23.99
N ASP A 193 25.23 5.99 24.72
CA ASP A 193 25.24 5.94 26.19
C ASP A 193 25.23 4.47 26.69
N PHE A 194 24.89 3.52 25.82
CA PHE A 194 24.84 2.08 26.09
C PHE A 194 25.98 1.30 25.41
N GLY A 195 26.98 2.02 24.89
CA GLY A 195 28.22 1.41 24.36
C GLY A 195 28.22 1.16 22.85
N ALA A 196 27.23 1.64 22.10
CA ALA A 196 27.26 1.57 20.65
C ALA A 196 28.43 2.39 20.08
N LEU A 197 29.24 1.80 19.21
CA LEU A 197 30.40 2.45 18.60
C LEU A 197 30.05 3.17 17.30
N GLY A 198 29.21 2.55 16.46
CA GLY A 198 28.82 3.12 15.18
C GLY A 198 29.97 3.21 14.17
N ASP A 199 30.88 2.22 14.20
CA ASP A 199 32.04 2.09 13.31
C ASP A 199 31.78 1.23 12.05
N GLY A 200 30.58 0.62 11.96
CA GLY A 200 30.11 -0.22 10.87
C GLY A 200 30.59 -1.67 10.90
N THR A 201 31.35 -2.06 11.93
CA THR A 201 31.99 -3.38 12.05
C THR A 201 31.73 -4.06 13.38
N THR A 202 31.70 -3.29 14.48
CA THR A 202 31.32 -3.78 15.80
C THR A 202 29.81 -4.03 15.81
N ASP A 203 29.40 -5.18 16.33
CA ASP A 203 27.98 -5.49 16.52
C ASP A 203 27.41 -4.65 17.67
N ASP A 204 26.62 -3.65 17.31
CA ASP A 204 26.03 -2.67 18.20
C ASP A 204 24.63 -3.11 18.70
N LEU A 205 24.17 -4.31 18.35
CA LEU A 205 22.83 -4.82 18.67
C LEU A 205 22.51 -4.76 20.18
N ALA A 206 23.40 -5.25 21.02
CA ALA A 206 23.17 -5.27 22.47
C ALA A 206 23.03 -3.85 23.08
N ALA A 207 23.73 -2.87 22.50
CA ALA A 207 23.61 -1.47 22.92
C ALA A 207 22.27 -0.87 22.48
N PHE A 208 21.77 -1.25 21.30
CA PHE A 208 20.46 -0.84 20.79
C PHE A 208 19.32 -1.40 21.64
N GLU A 209 19.36 -2.69 21.98
CA GLU A 209 18.38 -3.34 22.86
C GLU A 209 18.37 -2.71 24.26
N ALA A 210 19.56 -2.43 24.82
CA ALA A 210 19.68 -1.79 26.12
C ALA A 210 19.15 -0.35 26.12
N ALA A 211 19.39 0.41 25.05
CA ALA A 211 18.87 1.77 24.90
C ALA A 211 17.34 1.78 24.74
N ASP A 212 16.75 0.85 23.99
CA ASP A 212 15.30 0.74 23.84
C ASP A 212 14.63 0.33 25.17
N ALA A 213 15.20 -0.64 25.88
CA ALA A 213 14.73 -1.03 27.21
C ALA A 213 14.80 0.13 28.21
N ALA A 214 15.84 0.96 28.14
CA ALA A 214 16.01 2.12 29.01
C ALA A 214 15.18 3.34 28.60
N ALA A 215 14.64 3.38 27.38
CA ALA A 215 13.90 4.53 26.88
C ALA A 215 12.68 4.87 27.75
N ASP A 216 11.96 3.86 28.27
CA ASP A 216 10.81 4.03 29.16
C ASP A 216 9.82 5.11 28.66
N GLY A 217 9.46 5.02 27.37
CA GLY A 217 8.57 5.97 26.69
C GLY A 217 9.24 7.19 26.06
N ARG A 218 10.56 7.37 26.23
CA ARG A 218 11.37 8.37 25.53
C ARG A 218 11.69 7.93 24.10
N THR A 219 12.26 8.85 23.31
CA THR A 219 12.71 8.53 21.94
C THR A 219 14.15 8.01 21.97
N VAL A 220 14.41 6.87 21.33
CA VAL A 220 15.78 6.39 21.11
C VAL A 220 16.41 7.18 19.96
N ILE A 221 17.59 7.73 20.18
CA ILE A 221 18.36 8.47 19.18
C ILE A 221 19.50 7.57 18.70
N ILE A 222 19.54 7.35 17.39
CA ILE A 222 20.66 6.70 16.73
C ILE A 222 21.58 7.81 16.24
N SER A 223 22.49 8.23 17.13
CA SER A 223 23.47 9.30 16.85
C SER A 223 24.28 9.03 15.59
N LYS A 224 24.79 10.08 14.93
CA LYS A 224 25.60 9.95 13.70
C LYS A 224 26.69 8.88 13.78
N GLY A 225 26.63 7.88 12.90
CA GLY A 225 27.56 6.74 12.78
C GLY A 225 26.99 5.69 11.82
N THR A 226 27.70 4.59 11.61
CA THR A 226 27.17 3.40 10.90
C THR A 226 27.15 2.25 11.89
N TYR A 227 25.99 1.69 12.21
CA TYR A 227 25.85 0.67 13.26
C TYR A 227 25.54 -0.68 12.62
N PHE A 228 26.43 -1.65 12.80
CA PHE A 228 26.16 -3.01 12.37
C PHE A 228 25.30 -3.70 13.43
N LEU A 229 24.17 -4.29 13.01
CA LEU A 229 23.34 -5.13 13.88
C LEU A 229 23.38 -6.56 13.36
N GLY A 230 23.93 -7.46 14.17
CA GLY A 230 24.19 -8.85 13.79
C GLY A 230 22.97 -9.77 13.78
N ASP A 231 21.81 -9.31 14.24
CA ASP A 231 20.56 -10.08 14.29
C ASP A 231 19.31 -9.18 14.14
N ASP A 232 18.11 -9.76 14.26
CA ASP A 232 16.84 -9.03 14.34
C ASP A 232 16.85 -7.97 15.45
N MET A 233 16.31 -6.78 15.17
CA MET A 233 16.15 -5.70 16.14
C MET A 233 14.72 -5.18 16.11
N THR A 234 14.06 -5.07 17.27
CA THR A 234 12.74 -4.45 17.40
C THR A 234 12.80 -3.32 18.41
N PHE A 235 12.37 -2.12 18.00
CA PHE A 235 12.18 -0.98 18.88
C PHE A 235 10.73 -0.93 19.37
N GLU A 236 10.53 -1.05 20.67
CA GLU A 236 9.27 -0.78 21.37
C GLU A 236 9.05 0.73 21.58
N SER A 237 10.12 1.52 21.46
CA SER A 237 10.10 2.98 21.58
C SER A 237 10.04 3.67 20.22
N ARG A 238 9.73 4.98 20.22
CA ARG A 238 9.96 5.80 19.02
C ARG A 238 11.47 5.89 18.80
N VAL A 239 11.91 5.75 17.57
CA VAL A 239 13.33 5.89 17.21
C VAL A 239 13.54 7.04 16.24
N ARG A 240 14.66 7.74 16.33
CA ARG A 240 15.10 8.74 15.36
C ARG A 240 16.52 8.44 14.90
N PHE A 241 16.69 8.31 13.59
CA PHE A 241 17.99 8.02 12.97
C PHE A 241 18.69 9.32 12.55
N GLU A 242 19.89 9.55 13.09
CA GLU A 242 20.86 10.54 12.59
C GLU A 242 22.11 9.86 11.99
N GLY A 243 22.38 8.62 12.40
CA GLY A 243 23.26 7.66 11.74
C GLY A 243 22.48 6.60 10.95
N THR A 244 23.19 5.65 10.36
CA THR A 244 22.61 4.55 9.59
C THR A 244 22.93 3.19 10.20
N VAL A 245 22.17 2.18 9.80
CA VAL A 245 22.28 0.79 10.25
C VAL A 245 22.65 -0.10 9.06
N THR A 246 23.46 -1.14 9.31
CA THR A 246 23.71 -2.24 8.37
C THR A 246 23.27 -3.56 8.99
N MET A 247 22.54 -4.37 8.23
CA MET A 247 22.01 -5.67 8.65
C MET A 247 22.06 -6.63 7.46
N ALA A 248 22.26 -7.93 7.69
CA ALA A 248 22.08 -8.93 6.64
C ALA A 248 20.61 -8.94 6.17
N ASP A 249 20.34 -9.30 4.92
CA ASP A 249 19.00 -9.19 4.30
C ASP A 249 17.94 -9.98 5.08
N GLU A 250 18.34 -11.10 5.69
CA GLU A 250 17.53 -11.99 6.52
C GLU A 250 17.14 -11.42 7.90
N HIS A 251 17.81 -10.38 8.40
CA HIS A 251 17.44 -9.77 9.67
C HIS A 251 16.43 -8.64 9.47
N SER A 252 15.51 -8.51 10.42
CA SER A 252 14.40 -7.57 10.43
C SER A 252 14.66 -6.43 11.40
N LEU A 253 14.23 -5.23 10.99
CA LEU A 253 14.21 -4.04 11.85
C LEU A 253 12.75 -3.69 12.12
N GLY A 254 12.22 -4.06 13.28
CA GLY A 254 10.85 -3.77 13.70
C GLY A 254 10.74 -2.39 14.34
N LEU A 255 9.93 -1.48 13.78
CA LEU A 255 9.68 -0.15 14.34
C LEU A 255 8.23 -0.04 14.81
N THR A 256 7.95 -0.25 16.10
CA THR A 256 6.55 -0.40 16.59
C THR A 256 5.79 0.93 16.71
N LYS A 257 6.46 2.08 16.85
CA LYS A 257 5.79 3.38 17.09
C LYS A 257 5.93 4.40 15.96
N ASN A 258 6.75 4.12 14.95
CA ASN A 258 6.95 4.95 13.76
C ASN A 258 7.23 4.09 12.52
N PHE A 259 6.34 3.12 12.29
CA PHE A 259 6.36 2.26 11.11
C PHE A 259 5.93 3.03 9.84
N ASN A 260 6.89 3.64 9.16
CA ASN A 260 6.70 4.31 7.87
C ASN A 260 8.00 4.27 7.06
N LEU A 261 7.88 4.36 5.73
CA LEU A 261 9.03 4.22 4.84
C LEU A 261 10.10 5.29 5.09
N SER A 262 9.73 6.54 5.41
CA SER A 262 10.72 7.60 5.65
C SER A 262 11.69 7.23 6.77
N THR A 263 11.18 6.65 7.87
CA THR A 263 12.02 6.22 8.99
C THR A 263 12.96 5.08 8.60
N TYR A 264 12.50 4.13 7.77
CA TYR A 264 13.38 3.08 7.25
C TYR A 264 14.43 3.63 6.28
N ILE A 265 14.08 4.60 5.44
CA ILE A 265 15.05 5.27 4.56
C ILE A 265 16.11 5.99 5.41
N ASP A 266 15.70 6.71 6.45
CA ASP A 266 16.64 7.38 7.37
C ASP A 266 17.54 6.36 8.09
N ALA A 267 16.99 5.19 8.45
CA ALA A 267 17.75 4.11 9.10
C ALA A 267 18.83 3.51 8.19
N PHE A 268 18.57 3.31 6.89
CA PHE A 268 19.51 2.64 5.99
C PHE A 268 20.31 3.60 5.09
N GLY A 269 19.86 4.84 4.94
CA GLY A 269 20.44 5.83 4.01
C GLY A 269 20.24 5.50 2.52
N ASP A 270 19.40 4.50 2.21
CA ASP A 270 19.14 3.99 0.86
C ASP A 270 17.64 3.68 0.69
N GLU A 271 17.02 4.15 -0.39
CA GLU A 271 15.57 4.00 -0.57
C GLU A 271 15.15 2.55 -0.87
N GLU A 272 15.93 1.83 -1.68
CA GLU A 272 15.61 0.46 -2.07
C GLU A 272 15.73 -0.47 -0.85
N GLN A 273 16.79 -0.35 -0.06
CA GLN A 273 16.97 -1.13 1.16
C GLN A 273 16.00 -0.74 2.26
N GLY A 274 15.73 0.56 2.46
CA GLY A 274 14.69 1.01 3.37
C GLY A 274 13.33 0.39 3.04
N PHE A 275 12.95 0.36 1.76
CA PHE A 275 11.72 -0.29 1.31
C PHE A 275 11.71 -1.79 1.59
N LYS A 276 12.78 -2.52 1.22
CA LYS A 276 12.88 -3.96 1.47
C LYS A 276 12.76 -4.28 2.96
N LYS A 277 13.46 -3.54 3.83
CA LYS A 277 13.41 -3.75 5.28
C LYS A 277 12.07 -3.39 5.91
N ALA A 278 11.43 -2.32 5.43
CA ALA A 278 10.07 -1.97 5.84
C ALA A 278 9.05 -3.05 5.46
N VAL A 279 9.14 -3.60 4.23
CA VAL A 279 8.30 -4.71 3.78
C VAL A 279 8.59 -5.98 4.57
N ARG A 280 9.85 -6.31 4.85
CA ARG A 280 10.20 -7.45 5.72
C ARG A 280 9.51 -7.32 7.08
N ALA A 281 9.63 -6.15 7.71
CA ALA A 281 8.99 -5.87 9.00
C ALA A 281 7.46 -5.96 8.94
N LEU A 282 6.81 -5.53 7.84
CA LEU A 282 5.36 -5.68 7.62
C LEU A 282 4.89 -7.13 7.69
N PHE A 283 5.71 -8.06 7.20
CA PHE A 283 5.40 -9.50 7.19
C PHE A 283 5.87 -10.21 8.45
N SER A 284 6.90 -9.70 9.13
CA SER A 284 7.44 -10.28 10.37
C SER A 284 6.65 -9.88 11.63
N ASN A 285 6.18 -8.63 11.71
CA ASN A 285 5.49 -8.11 12.90
C ASN A 285 3.95 -8.09 12.73
N GLY A 286 3.24 -8.38 13.83
CA GLY A 286 1.78 -8.37 13.94
C GLY A 286 1.17 -6.97 14.16
N ASP A 287 1.94 -5.98 14.60
CA ASP A 287 1.41 -4.72 15.14
C ASP A 287 0.83 -3.75 14.11
N HIS A 288 1.20 -3.88 12.84
CA HIS A 288 0.75 -3.00 11.75
C HIS A 288 0.13 -3.82 10.62
N ASP A 289 -1.00 -3.35 10.07
CA ASP A 289 -1.61 -3.94 8.87
C ASP A 289 -1.14 -3.26 7.57
N SER A 290 -0.43 -2.13 7.67
CA SER A 290 -0.08 -1.27 6.54
C SER A 290 1.32 -0.66 6.65
N LEU A 291 2.03 -0.59 5.53
CA LEU A 291 3.20 0.26 5.34
C LEU A 291 2.80 1.51 4.56
N ASP A 292 2.88 2.67 5.21
CA ASP A 292 2.79 3.98 4.55
C ASP A 292 4.16 4.34 3.95
N MET A 293 4.18 4.65 2.66
CA MET A 293 5.36 5.12 1.95
C MET A 293 5.62 6.62 2.11
N ASP A 294 4.77 7.38 2.82
CA ASP A 294 4.90 8.83 3.09
C ASP A 294 5.06 9.71 1.83
N GLY A 295 4.48 9.29 0.71
CA GLY A 295 4.67 9.94 -0.59
C GLY A 295 6.10 9.81 -1.15
N ARG A 296 6.96 8.98 -0.54
CA ARG A 296 8.34 8.78 -0.97
C ARG A 296 8.39 8.06 -2.31
N ARG A 297 9.47 8.35 -3.03
CA ARG A 297 9.89 7.63 -4.21
C ARG A 297 11.00 6.66 -3.85
N VAL A 298 10.87 5.41 -4.29
CA VAL A 298 11.88 4.36 -4.18
C VAL A 298 12.47 4.12 -5.56
N ASN A 299 13.78 4.31 -5.71
CA ASN A 299 14.47 4.01 -6.96
C ASN A 299 14.78 2.52 -7.02
N LEU A 300 14.25 1.81 -8.02
CA LEU A 300 14.51 0.39 -8.21
C LEU A 300 15.47 0.18 -9.37
N THR A 301 16.55 -0.56 -9.13
CA THR A 301 17.56 -0.88 -10.16
C THR A 301 17.44 -2.31 -10.70
N ARG A 302 16.64 -3.15 -10.05
CA ARG A 302 16.41 -4.56 -10.37
C ARG A 302 15.08 -5.03 -9.76
N PRO A 303 14.57 -6.21 -10.15
CA PRO A 303 13.37 -6.79 -9.54
C PRO A 303 13.48 -6.92 -8.03
N VAL A 304 12.37 -6.67 -7.33
CA VAL A 304 12.26 -6.98 -5.90
C VAL A 304 11.63 -8.36 -5.76
N ASP A 305 12.44 -9.36 -5.40
CA ASP A 305 11.94 -10.69 -5.02
C ASP A 305 11.27 -10.59 -3.64
N MET A 306 9.95 -10.69 -3.63
CA MET A 306 9.15 -10.53 -2.42
C MET A 306 9.27 -11.74 -1.50
N ARG A 307 9.65 -12.92 -1.99
CA ARG A 307 9.94 -14.08 -1.14
C ARG A 307 11.23 -13.89 -0.36
N GLU A 308 12.27 -13.39 -1.02
CA GLU A 308 13.55 -13.09 -0.35
C GLU A 308 13.38 -11.98 0.68
N VAL A 309 12.71 -10.88 0.30
CA VAL A 309 12.46 -9.73 1.17
C VAL A 309 11.64 -10.12 2.39
N THR A 310 10.53 -10.83 2.22
CA THR A 310 9.64 -11.18 3.33
C THR A 310 10.14 -12.36 4.15
N GLY A 311 11.00 -13.22 3.61
CA GLY A 311 11.40 -14.46 4.25
C GLY A 311 10.29 -15.52 4.32
N ARG A 312 9.14 -15.34 3.65
CA ARG A 312 7.96 -16.23 3.79
C ARG A 312 7.48 -16.83 2.48
N SER A 313 7.29 -18.16 2.46
CA SER A 313 6.72 -18.85 1.30
C SER A 313 5.19 -18.76 1.27
N ASN A 314 4.53 -18.62 2.42
CA ASN A 314 3.08 -18.56 2.54
C ASN A 314 2.68 -17.42 3.48
N TYR A 315 1.64 -16.66 3.14
CA TYR A 315 1.12 -15.62 4.03
C TYR A 315 -0.35 -15.28 3.76
N SER A 316 -1.20 -15.30 4.80
CA SER A 316 -2.65 -15.15 4.64
C SER A 316 -3.31 -14.08 5.54
N THR A 317 -2.48 -13.30 6.23
CA THR A 317 -2.95 -12.15 7.02
C THR A 317 -3.03 -10.91 6.13
N ARG A 318 -4.05 -10.08 6.32
CA ARG A 318 -4.21 -8.86 5.51
C ARG A 318 -3.03 -7.91 5.74
N ARG A 319 -2.39 -7.49 4.65
CA ARG A 319 -1.29 -6.51 4.64
C ARG A 319 -1.40 -5.58 3.44
N HIS A 320 -0.90 -4.36 3.57
CA HIS A 320 -0.88 -3.45 2.43
C HIS A 320 0.28 -2.47 2.42
N VAL A 321 0.68 -2.07 1.22
CA VAL A 321 1.69 -1.02 0.96
C VAL A 321 0.98 0.13 0.25
N HIS A 322 1.18 1.37 0.69
CA HIS A 322 0.45 2.49 0.11
C HIS A 322 1.19 3.83 0.08
N ASN A 323 0.64 4.79 -0.68
CA ASN A 323 1.00 6.21 -0.68
C ASN A 323 2.46 6.50 -1.09
N GLY A 324 2.85 6.15 -2.31
CA GLY A 324 4.23 6.36 -2.76
C GLY A 324 4.50 6.10 -4.25
N GLN A 325 5.77 6.04 -4.63
CA GLN A 325 6.20 5.75 -6.00
C GLN A 325 7.31 4.70 -6.03
N LEU A 326 7.22 3.77 -6.98
CA LEU A 326 8.31 2.88 -7.36
C LEU A 326 8.86 3.37 -8.72
N ASP A 327 10.05 3.97 -8.72
CA ASP A 327 10.67 4.59 -9.90
C ASP A 327 11.82 3.71 -10.44
N VAL A 328 11.53 3.04 -11.55
CA VAL A 328 12.46 2.09 -12.16
C VAL A 328 13.56 2.84 -12.89
N GLN A 329 14.81 2.55 -12.54
CA GLN A 329 15.99 3.05 -13.22
C GLN A 329 16.47 2.06 -14.28
N PRO A 330 17.00 2.52 -15.42
CA PRO A 330 17.55 1.63 -16.46
C PRO A 330 18.68 0.74 -15.91
N SER A 331 18.62 -0.55 -16.19
CA SER A 331 19.58 -1.57 -15.77
C SER A 331 19.43 -2.81 -16.66
N ALA A 332 20.51 -3.58 -16.81
CA ALA A 332 20.48 -4.88 -17.50
C ALA A 332 19.73 -5.95 -16.68
N ASP A 333 19.56 -5.76 -15.36
CA ASP A 333 18.80 -6.68 -14.51
C ASP A 333 17.30 -6.75 -14.87
N TRP A 334 16.83 -5.84 -15.72
CA TRP A 334 15.46 -5.82 -16.26
C TRP A 334 15.30 -6.58 -17.58
N ASP A 335 16.38 -7.14 -18.14
CA ASP A 335 16.32 -7.85 -19.40
C ASP A 335 15.51 -9.14 -19.29
N THR A 336 14.68 -9.38 -20.30
CA THR A 336 13.85 -10.58 -20.40
C THR A 336 14.75 -11.78 -20.65
N GLU A 337 14.69 -12.78 -19.78
CA GLU A 337 15.40 -14.04 -20.02
C GLU A 337 14.54 -14.94 -20.92
N VAL A 338 15.21 -15.62 -21.85
CA VAL A 338 14.55 -16.49 -22.82
C VAL A 338 15.19 -17.87 -22.75
N PHE A 339 14.35 -18.88 -22.57
CA PHE A 339 14.74 -20.28 -22.53
C PHE A 339 13.98 -21.03 -23.62
N THR A 340 14.62 -22.03 -24.22
CA THR A 340 13.97 -22.95 -25.16
C THR A 340 14.23 -24.35 -24.67
N SER A 341 13.18 -25.17 -24.59
CA SER A 341 13.30 -26.55 -24.15
C SER A 341 12.34 -27.46 -24.89
N GLN A 342 12.81 -28.66 -25.21
CA GLN A 342 11.95 -29.73 -25.69
C GLN A 342 11.17 -30.30 -24.51
N ALA A 343 9.85 -30.46 -24.70
CA ALA A 343 8.97 -31.09 -23.73
C ALA A 343 7.81 -31.81 -24.42
N THR A 344 7.16 -32.70 -23.68
CA THR A 344 6.00 -33.47 -24.12
C THR A 344 4.75 -32.99 -23.38
N TYR A 345 3.71 -32.64 -24.13
CA TYR A 345 2.37 -32.40 -23.62
C TYR A 345 1.48 -33.61 -23.92
N SER A 346 0.54 -33.92 -23.03
CA SER A 346 -0.51 -34.88 -23.30
C SER A 346 -1.86 -34.42 -22.78
N VAL A 347 -2.91 -34.65 -23.55
CA VAL A 347 -4.30 -34.40 -23.12
C VAL A 347 -4.69 -35.23 -21.89
N SER A 348 -4.02 -36.35 -21.62
CA SER A 348 -4.22 -37.10 -20.36
C SER A 348 -3.66 -36.39 -19.12
N ASN A 349 -2.78 -35.40 -19.32
CA ASN A 349 -2.12 -34.60 -18.29
C ASN A 349 -2.15 -33.11 -18.65
N LYS A 350 -3.36 -32.58 -18.88
CA LYS A 350 -3.69 -31.26 -19.49
C LYS A 350 -3.03 -30.03 -18.85
N TRP A 351 -2.45 -30.17 -17.66
CA TRP A 351 -1.84 -29.08 -16.90
C TRP A 351 -0.33 -29.16 -16.82
N ARG A 352 0.30 -30.13 -17.49
CA ARG A 352 1.74 -30.38 -17.37
C ARG A 352 2.44 -30.53 -18.71
N LEU A 353 3.67 -30.02 -18.72
CA LEU A 353 4.70 -30.45 -19.65
C LEU A 353 5.60 -31.47 -18.93
N THR A 354 5.94 -32.55 -19.61
CA THR A 354 6.76 -33.66 -19.09
C THR A 354 8.00 -33.85 -19.96
N GLY A 355 9.02 -34.56 -19.45
CA GLY A 355 10.27 -34.76 -20.19
C GLY A 355 10.96 -33.44 -20.54
N VAL A 356 10.77 -32.41 -19.71
CA VAL A 356 11.28 -31.05 -19.96
C VAL A 356 12.79 -31.04 -19.82
N THR A 357 13.50 -30.82 -20.92
CA THR A 357 14.96 -30.75 -20.93
C THR A 357 15.43 -29.52 -20.13
N ASP A 358 16.45 -29.68 -19.29
CA ASP A 358 17.00 -28.59 -18.45
C ASP A 358 15.96 -27.82 -17.61
N VAL A 359 14.92 -28.51 -17.14
CA VAL A 359 13.82 -27.93 -16.33
C VAL A 359 14.29 -27.06 -15.16
N ALA A 360 15.47 -27.35 -14.59
CA ALA A 360 16.05 -26.60 -13.48
C ALA A 360 16.24 -25.11 -13.82
N ASN A 361 16.58 -24.81 -15.08
CA ASN A 361 16.87 -23.46 -15.55
C ASN A 361 15.62 -22.66 -15.93
N ILE A 362 14.45 -23.28 -16.05
CA ILE A 362 13.21 -22.59 -16.43
C ILE A 362 12.58 -21.97 -15.16
N PRO A 363 12.41 -20.64 -15.09
CA PRO A 363 11.83 -19.99 -13.91
C PRO A 363 10.30 -20.13 -13.85
N VAL A 364 9.77 -20.21 -12.63
CA VAL A 364 8.33 -20.00 -12.38
C VAL A 364 7.96 -18.56 -12.77
N GLY A 365 6.75 -18.39 -13.31
CA GLY A 365 6.29 -17.11 -13.85
C GLY A 365 6.77 -16.78 -15.27
N SER A 366 7.46 -17.70 -15.93
CA SER A 366 7.80 -17.55 -17.35
C SER A 366 6.57 -17.73 -18.24
N LEU A 367 6.36 -16.83 -19.19
CA LEU A 367 5.36 -16.97 -20.25
C LEU A 367 5.76 -18.15 -21.14
N VAL A 368 4.81 -19.03 -21.45
CA VAL A 368 5.00 -20.19 -22.32
C VAL A 368 4.51 -19.86 -23.72
N GLU A 369 5.31 -20.18 -24.73
CA GLU A 369 5.00 -20.01 -26.14
C GLU A 369 5.32 -21.32 -26.89
N GLY A 370 4.51 -21.68 -27.88
CA GLY A 370 4.66 -22.91 -28.66
C GLY A 370 3.43 -23.19 -29.51
N ASN A 371 3.46 -24.26 -30.31
CA ASN A 371 2.27 -24.68 -31.05
C ASN A 371 1.17 -25.08 -30.07
N GLY A 372 -0.04 -24.56 -30.29
CA GLY A 372 -1.19 -24.87 -29.45
C GLY A 372 -1.27 -24.13 -28.12
N VAL A 373 -0.33 -23.23 -27.83
CA VAL A 373 -0.33 -22.44 -26.59
C VAL A 373 -1.21 -21.19 -26.78
N GLY A 374 -2.27 -21.07 -25.98
CA GLY A 374 -3.11 -19.88 -25.92
C GLY A 374 -2.39 -18.66 -25.33
N ARG A 375 -3.07 -17.51 -25.27
CA ARG A 375 -2.45 -16.29 -24.70
C ARG A 375 -2.23 -16.45 -23.19
N GLU A 376 -1.17 -15.84 -22.68
CA GLU A 376 -0.93 -15.66 -21.24
C GLU A 376 -0.97 -16.98 -20.43
N VAL A 377 -0.41 -18.05 -21.01
CA VAL A 377 -0.10 -19.32 -20.32
C VAL A 377 1.28 -19.22 -19.69
N TYR A 378 1.41 -19.55 -18.42
CA TYR A 378 2.65 -19.40 -17.65
C TYR A 378 3.09 -20.69 -17.00
N VAL A 379 4.38 -20.77 -16.67
CA VAL A 379 4.91 -21.77 -15.74
C VAL A 379 4.41 -21.43 -14.34
N LYS A 380 3.47 -22.24 -13.82
CA LYS A 380 2.92 -22.12 -12.46
C LYS A 380 3.85 -22.73 -11.41
N ALA A 381 4.45 -23.88 -11.71
CA ALA A 381 5.35 -24.60 -10.82
C ALA A 381 6.31 -25.51 -11.62
N LYS A 382 7.39 -25.98 -10.99
CA LYS A 382 8.33 -26.94 -11.59
C LYS A 382 8.67 -28.07 -10.64
N ASN A 383 8.88 -29.26 -11.19
CA ASN A 383 9.44 -30.41 -10.49
C ASN A 383 10.70 -30.88 -11.21
N ILE A 384 11.85 -30.60 -10.60
CA ILE A 384 13.16 -30.88 -11.21
C ILE A 384 13.41 -32.38 -11.33
N ALA A 385 13.08 -33.15 -10.27
CA ALA A 385 13.33 -34.59 -10.24
C ALA A 385 12.48 -35.36 -11.26
N ALA A 386 11.26 -34.89 -11.52
CA ALA A 386 10.35 -35.50 -12.50
C ALA A 386 10.50 -34.95 -13.92
N GLN A 387 11.31 -33.91 -14.13
CA GLN A 387 11.39 -33.17 -15.40
C GLN A 387 10.03 -32.63 -15.86
N GLU A 388 9.27 -32.02 -14.94
CA GLU A 388 7.92 -31.53 -15.19
C GLU A 388 7.78 -30.03 -14.92
N LEU A 389 6.96 -29.37 -15.75
CA LEU A 389 6.42 -28.03 -15.49
C LEU A 389 4.91 -28.12 -15.35
N THR A 390 4.35 -27.43 -14.36
CA THR A 390 2.90 -27.21 -14.24
C THR A 390 2.55 -25.88 -14.92
N LEU A 391 1.52 -25.88 -15.75
CA LEU A 391 1.05 -24.72 -16.51
C LEU A 391 -0.07 -23.99 -15.75
N SER A 392 -0.20 -22.68 -15.99
CA SER A 392 -1.30 -21.87 -15.45
C SER A 392 -2.64 -22.15 -16.14
N ARG A 393 -2.59 -22.71 -17.35
CA ARG A 393 -3.70 -23.02 -18.25
C ARG A 393 -3.39 -24.22 -19.12
N GLN A 394 -4.45 -24.90 -19.56
CA GLN A 394 -4.35 -25.98 -20.54
C GLN A 394 -4.03 -25.37 -21.92
N ILE A 395 -3.47 -26.20 -22.79
CA ILE A 395 -3.12 -25.85 -24.16
C ILE A 395 -3.83 -26.80 -25.13
N TYR A 396 -4.19 -26.30 -26.31
CA TYR A 396 -4.96 -27.02 -27.33
C TYR A 396 -4.02 -27.55 -28.42
N ASP A 397 -4.41 -28.59 -29.17
CA ASP A 397 -3.70 -29.05 -30.38
C ASP A 397 -2.16 -29.15 -30.24
N ALA A 398 -1.71 -29.65 -29.08
CA ALA A 398 -0.30 -29.69 -28.69
C ALA A 398 0.19 -31.08 -28.25
N ASP A 399 -0.63 -32.13 -28.40
CA ASP A 399 -0.31 -33.49 -27.95
C ASP A 399 0.98 -33.99 -28.63
N GLY A 400 1.89 -34.53 -27.83
CA GLY A 400 3.21 -34.98 -28.27
C GLY A 400 4.35 -34.04 -27.87
N THR A 401 5.50 -34.22 -28.52
CA THR A 401 6.76 -33.56 -28.16
C THR A 401 7.09 -32.44 -29.13
N GLN A 402 7.36 -31.25 -28.59
CA GLN A 402 7.78 -30.08 -29.37
C GLN A 402 8.77 -29.21 -28.56
N ASN A 403 9.35 -28.21 -29.23
CA ASN A 403 10.12 -27.17 -28.56
C ASN A 403 9.19 -26.06 -28.09
N PHE A 404 9.25 -25.74 -26.81
CA PHE A 404 8.58 -24.59 -26.21
C PHE A 404 9.59 -23.48 -25.93
N THR A 405 9.14 -22.23 -26.02
CA THR A 405 9.89 -21.05 -25.59
C THR A 405 9.29 -20.53 -24.29
N PHE A 406 10.15 -20.17 -23.34
CA PHE A 406 9.80 -19.63 -22.05
C PHE A 406 10.41 -18.25 -21.90
N ARG A 407 9.60 -17.22 -21.65
CA ARG A 407 10.06 -15.85 -21.45
C ARG A 407 9.84 -15.41 -20.01
N ARG A 408 10.92 -15.13 -19.29
CA ARG A 408 10.84 -14.56 -17.96
C ARG A 408 10.97 -13.05 -18.04
N PHE A 409 9.83 -12.38 -18.08
CA PHE A 409 9.77 -10.93 -17.86
C PHE A 409 10.25 -10.59 -16.45
N LYS A 410 10.82 -9.40 -16.29
CA LYS A 410 11.28 -8.86 -15.00
C LYS A 410 10.25 -7.88 -14.47
N TYR A 411 9.95 -7.92 -13.18
CA TYR A 411 8.87 -7.17 -12.55
C TYR A 411 9.39 -6.27 -11.44
N ALA A 412 8.81 -5.08 -11.27
CA ALA A 412 9.15 -4.21 -10.15
C ALA A 412 8.91 -4.92 -8.81
N LEU A 413 7.79 -5.65 -8.68
CA LEU A 413 7.50 -6.53 -7.55
C LEU A 413 7.23 -7.95 -8.04
N ASP A 414 8.02 -8.91 -7.56
CA ASP A 414 7.96 -10.30 -7.98
C ASP A 414 7.59 -11.22 -6.80
N PHE A 415 6.38 -11.76 -6.82
CA PHE A 415 5.88 -12.66 -5.79
C PHE A 415 5.96 -14.14 -6.20
N SER A 416 6.56 -14.48 -7.35
CA SER A 416 6.55 -15.86 -7.87
C SER A 416 7.34 -16.86 -7.04
N GLY A 417 8.22 -16.39 -6.14
CA GLY A 417 8.92 -17.21 -5.16
C GLY A 417 8.07 -17.59 -3.93
N MET A 418 6.91 -16.95 -3.73
CA MET A 418 5.94 -17.36 -2.71
C MET A 418 5.05 -18.46 -3.27
N ASP A 419 4.73 -19.46 -2.47
CA ASP A 419 3.80 -20.53 -2.85
C ASP A 419 2.34 -20.03 -2.82
N ASP A 420 2.00 -19.20 -1.83
CA ASP A 420 0.65 -18.71 -1.56
C ASP A 420 0.67 -17.32 -0.88
N LEU A 421 -0.14 -16.39 -1.38
CA LEU A 421 -0.31 -15.05 -0.79
C LEU A 421 -1.77 -14.60 -0.81
N ASP A 422 -2.39 -14.51 0.37
CA ASP A 422 -3.73 -13.98 0.51
C ASP A 422 -3.77 -12.55 1.06
N ARG A 423 -4.80 -11.80 0.66
CA ARG A 423 -5.24 -10.54 1.28
C ARG A 423 -4.15 -9.45 1.31
N PHE A 424 -3.24 -9.47 0.35
CA PHE A 424 -2.28 -8.40 0.15
C PHE A 424 -2.87 -7.31 -0.76
N SER A 425 -2.58 -6.04 -0.47
CA SER A 425 -3.02 -4.95 -1.34
C SER A 425 -2.00 -3.84 -1.53
N ILE A 426 -2.06 -3.19 -2.69
CA ILE A 426 -1.25 -2.03 -3.03
C ILE A 426 -2.19 -0.88 -3.36
N LYS A 427 -1.99 0.27 -2.71
CA LYS A 427 -2.93 1.40 -2.79
C LYS A 427 -2.24 2.74 -2.99
N ASP A 428 -2.75 3.58 -3.86
CA ASP A 428 -2.22 4.95 -4.05
C ASP A 428 -0.70 4.95 -4.36
N VAL A 429 -0.25 3.97 -5.16
CA VAL A 429 1.15 3.83 -5.61
C VAL A 429 1.27 4.05 -7.12
N GLU A 430 2.25 4.85 -7.54
CA GLU A 430 2.66 4.93 -8.94
C GLU A 430 3.86 4.00 -9.22
N PHE A 431 3.65 3.01 -10.08
CA PHE A 431 4.70 2.22 -10.73
C PHE A 431 5.20 2.96 -11.97
N ARG A 432 6.35 3.62 -11.86
CA ARG A 432 7.01 4.32 -12.96
C ARG A 432 8.01 3.38 -13.63
N LEU A 433 7.48 2.56 -14.54
CA LEU A 433 8.21 1.44 -15.15
C LEU A 433 9.06 1.87 -16.36
N ARG A 434 8.70 2.99 -17.01
CA ARG A 434 9.51 3.69 -18.04
C ARG A 434 9.95 2.83 -19.24
N GLY A 435 9.22 1.75 -19.52
CA GLY A 435 9.52 0.78 -20.57
C GLY A 435 10.67 -0.17 -20.26
N ASN A 436 11.15 -0.20 -19.01
CA ASN A 436 12.28 -1.05 -18.61
C ASN A 436 11.82 -2.42 -18.12
N CYS A 437 10.71 -2.51 -17.40
CA CYS A 437 10.22 -3.76 -16.82
C CYS A 437 8.68 -3.81 -16.73
N SER A 438 8.17 -4.94 -16.24
CA SER A 438 6.76 -5.16 -15.92
C SER A 438 6.43 -4.71 -14.49
N GLY A 439 5.14 -4.57 -14.15
CA GLY A 439 4.70 -4.07 -12.84
C GLY A 439 4.78 -5.12 -11.74
N ILE A 440 3.77 -5.98 -11.66
CA ILE A 440 3.60 -6.97 -10.60
C ILE A 440 3.52 -8.38 -11.20
N LEU A 441 4.27 -9.33 -10.67
CA LEU A 441 4.03 -10.75 -10.87
C LEU A 441 3.46 -11.35 -9.58
N LEU A 442 2.23 -11.86 -9.62
CA LEU A 442 1.57 -12.46 -8.46
C LEU A 442 2.21 -13.78 -8.06
N ALA A 443 1.95 -14.20 -6.82
CA ALA A 443 2.25 -15.56 -6.38
C ALA A 443 1.43 -16.58 -7.21
N PRO A 444 1.94 -17.82 -7.42
CA PRO A 444 1.22 -18.84 -8.18
C PRO A 444 -0.12 -19.25 -7.55
N ASN A 445 -0.27 -19.13 -6.24
CA ASN A 445 -1.54 -19.33 -5.53
C ASN A 445 -1.81 -18.17 -4.56
N GLY A 446 -3.05 -18.05 -4.10
CA GLY A 446 -3.49 -16.99 -3.20
C GLY A 446 -4.91 -16.52 -3.47
N LEU A 447 -5.40 -15.66 -2.58
CA LEU A 447 -6.77 -15.15 -2.58
C LEU A 447 -6.81 -13.64 -2.31
N ILE A 448 -7.62 -12.93 -3.09
CA ILE A 448 -8.04 -11.54 -2.80
C ILE A 448 -6.85 -10.58 -2.79
N PHE A 449 -5.95 -10.70 -3.78
CA PHE A 449 -4.99 -9.64 -4.08
C PHE A 449 -5.74 -8.38 -4.54
N SER A 450 -5.35 -7.19 -4.10
CA SER A 450 -6.03 -5.94 -4.49
C SER A 450 -5.06 -4.86 -4.94
N VAL A 451 -5.39 -4.16 -6.03
CA VAL A 451 -4.66 -2.99 -6.51
C VAL A 451 -5.66 -1.85 -6.69
N GLU A 452 -5.49 -0.76 -5.92
CA GLU A 452 -6.49 0.30 -5.81
C GLU A 452 -5.85 1.68 -6.01
N ASN A 453 -6.45 2.55 -6.84
CA ASN A 453 -5.97 3.91 -7.09
C ASN A 453 -4.51 4.00 -7.59
N CYS A 454 -3.97 2.93 -8.17
CA CYS A 454 -2.58 2.87 -8.60
C CYS A 454 -2.40 3.33 -10.05
N PHE A 455 -1.17 3.73 -10.37
CA PHE A 455 -0.76 4.05 -11.73
C PHE A 455 0.31 3.07 -12.19
N PHE A 456 0.14 2.49 -13.37
CA PHE A 456 1.15 1.70 -14.08
C PHE A 456 1.61 2.49 -15.30
N THR A 457 2.72 3.22 -15.14
CA THR A 457 3.23 4.16 -16.14
C THR A 457 4.37 3.53 -16.95
N GLY A 458 4.06 3.20 -18.20
CA GLY A 458 4.97 2.61 -19.17
C GLY A 458 5.48 1.20 -18.82
N PRO A 459 4.63 0.20 -18.53
CA PRO A 459 5.10 -1.18 -18.46
C PRO A 459 5.78 -1.60 -19.77
N LYS A 460 6.88 -2.36 -19.70
CA LYS A 460 7.55 -2.96 -20.86
C LYS A 460 6.69 -4.06 -21.49
N ASP A 461 6.25 -5.01 -20.66
CA ASP A 461 5.50 -6.19 -21.13
C ASP A 461 4.14 -6.32 -20.43
N ARG A 462 4.10 -6.31 -19.09
CA ARG A 462 2.88 -6.60 -18.31
C ARG A 462 2.67 -5.57 -17.20
N GLY A 463 1.44 -5.12 -17.01
CA GLY A 463 1.07 -4.37 -15.80
C GLY A 463 1.00 -5.30 -14.59
N ILE A 464 0.09 -6.28 -14.61
CA ILE A 464 -0.08 -7.31 -13.58
C ILE A 464 -0.14 -8.69 -14.25
N THR A 465 0.71 -9.62 -13.82
CA THR A 465 0.71 -11.00 -14.30
C THR A 465 0.25 -11.96 -13.22
N SER A 466 -0.69 -12.83 -13.55
CA SER A 466 -1.04 -14.00 -12.75
C SER A 466 -0.42 -15.26 -13.38
N PRO A 467 0.62 -15.87 -12.79
CA PRO A 467 1.23 -17.09 -13.31
C PRO A 467 0.51 -18.37 -12.86
N GLY A 468 -0.56 -18.21 -12.07
CA GLY A 468 -1.42 -19.27 -11.57
C GLY A 468 -2.69 -18.65 -11.01
N ASP A 469 -3.17 -19.19 -9.89
CA ASP A 469 -4.46 -18.86 -9.29
C ASP A 469 -4.40 -17.79 -8.20
N GLY A 470 -3.24 -17.17 -7.96
CA GLY A 470 -3.09 -16.07 -6.99
C GLY A 470 -3.97 -14.83 -7.24
N CYS A 471 -4.57 -14.72 -8.43
CA CYS A 471 -5.58 -13.71 -8.73
C CYS A 471 -7.02 -14.13 -8.38
N GLN A 472 -7.25 -15.27 -7.74
CA GLN A 472 -8.59 -15.69 -7.32
C GLN A 472 -9.20 -14.64 -6.39
N GLY A 473 -10.37 -14.11 -6.77
CA GLY A 473 -11.02 -13.02 -6.05
C GLY A 473 -10.34 -11.66 -6.19
N MET A 474 -9.39 -11.47 -7.11
CA MET A 474 -8.59 -10.24 -7.24
C MET A 474 -9.43 -9.01 -7.58
N HIS A 475 -9.04 -7.88 -7.01
CA HIS A 475 -9.66 -6.57 -7.24
C HIS A 475 -8.65 -5.62 -7.92
N VAL A 476 -9.05 -5.00 -9.04
CA VAL A 476 -8.30 -3.92 -9.68
C VAL A 476 -9.25 -2.74 -9.88
N ASP A 477 -9.05 -1.70 -9.07
CA ASP A 477 -10.02 -0.64 -8.86
C ASP A 477 -9.42 0.75 -9.05
N ARG A 478 -10.04 1.58 -9.89
CA ARG A 478 -9.69 3.00 -10.06
C ARG A 478 -8.23 3.22 -10.47
N CYS A 479 -7.63 2.26 -11.16
CA CYS A 479 -6.24 2.31 -11.60
C CYS A 479 -6.10 2.97 -12.98
N GLN A 480 -4.92 3.52 -13.24
CA GLN A 480 -4.50 4.02 -14.56
C GLN A 480 -3.41 3.11 -15.11
N PHE A 481 -3.64 2.54 -16.29
CA PHE A 481 -2.63 1.81 -17.04
C PHE A 481 -2.27 2.64 -18.27
N LEU A 482 -1.00 3.02 -18.39
CA LEU A 482 -0.49 3.89 -19.46
C LEU A 482 0.61 3.13 -20.21
N SER A 483 0.32 2.65 -21.42
CA SER A 483 1.33 1.94 -22.22
C SER A 483 2.47 2.88 -22.65
N ASN A 484 3.69 2.33 -22.76
CA ASN A 484 4.82 3.00 -23.41
C ASN A 484 4.73 2.93 -24.95
N GLU A 485 3.77 2.20 -25.51
CA GLU A 485 3.60 1.94 -26.94
C GLU A 485 2.61 2.90 -27.62
N ASN A 486 2.43 4.10 -27.06
CA ASN A 486 1.49 5.11 -27.58
C ASN A 486 1.59 5.42 -29.09
N PRO A 487 2.79 5.49 -29.72
CA PRO A 487 2.92 5.72 -31.16
C PRO A 487 2.86 4.43 -32.00
N VAL A 488 2.84 3.25 -31.36
CA VAL A 488 2.87 1.96 -32.03
C VAL A 488 1.45 1.59 -32.50
N PRO A 489 1.26 1.13 -33.75
CA PRO A 489 -0.01 0.61 -34.22
C PRO A 489 -0.55 -0.53 -33.35
N SER A 490 -1.87 -0.63 -33.18
CA SER A 490 -2.49 -1.57 -32.24
C SER A 490 -2.06 -3.02 -32.45
N GLN A 491 -1.92 -3.45 -33.71
CA GLN A 491 -1.53 -4.82 -34.05
C GLN A 491 -0.08 -5.18 -33.70
N ASP A 492 0.81 -4.18 -33.61
CA ASP A 492 2.26 -4.36 -33.42
C ASP A 492 2.66 -4.24 -31.94
N ARG A 493 1.73 -3.84 -31.07
CA ARG A 493 1.96 -3.73 -29.62
C ARG A 493 2.15 -5.09 -28.98
N SER A 494 2.99 -5.20 -27.96
CA SER A 494 3.19 -6.42 -27.17
C SER A 494 2.73 -6.31 -25.71
N SER A 495 2.59 -5.08 -25.19
CA SER A 495 2.24 -4.86 -23.79
C SER A 495 0.76 -5.18 -23.52
N ILE A 496 0.49 -5.85 -22.39
CA ILE A 496 -0.88 -6.02 -21.90
C ILE A 496 -1.00 -5.45 -20.48
N ALA A 497 -2.18 -4.95 -20.13
CA ALA A 497 -2.37 -4.41 -18.79
C ALA A 497 -2.42 -5.54 -17.74
N LEU A 498 -3.20 -6.61 -17.96
CA LEU A 498 -3.19 -7.77 -17.06
C LEU A 498 -3.71 -9.09 -17.65
N ASN A 499 -3.39 -10.21 -17.00
CA ASN A 499 -4.07 -11.50 -17.20
C ASN A 499 -4.60 -12.07 -15.88
N THR A 500 -5.55 -13.02 -15.96
CA THR A 500 -6.11 -13.70 -14.79
C THR A 500 -6.39 -15.18 -15.05
N ASN A 501 -6.07 -16.05 -14.09
CA ASN A 501 -6.49 -17.45 -14.10
C ASN A 501 -7.57 -17.81 -13.05
N GLY A 502 -7.51 -17.22 -11.86
CA GLY A 502 -8.51 -17.44 -10.81
C GLY A 502 -9.89 -16.86 -11.15
N ASN A 503 -10.91 -17.37 -10.48
CA ASN A 503 -12.29 -16.91 -10.59
C ASN A 503 -12.53 -15.60 -9.81
N ASP A 504 -13.72 -15.04 -10.01
CA ASP A 504 -14.27 -13.95 -9.20
C ASP A 504 -13.43 -12.67 -9.21
N VAL A 505 -12.80 -12.35 -10.34
CA VAL A 505 -12.03 -11.11 -10.49
C VAL A 505 -12.97 -9.91 -10.67
N LYS A 506 -12.59 -8.75 -10.11
CA LYS A 506 -13.29 -7.48 -10.31
C LYS A 506 -12.35 -6.45 -10.92
N LEU A 507 -12.73 -5.97 -12.10
CA LEU A 507 -12.04 -4.95 -12.88
C LEU A 507 -12.94 -3.72 -12.98
N ARG A 508 -12.70 -2.70 -12.15
CA ARG A 508 -13.67 -1.61 -11.95
C ARG A 508 -13.06 -0.23 -12.05
N ASN A 509 -13.73 0.66 -12.78
CA ASN A 509 -13.41 2.09 -12.85
C ASN A 509 -11.97 2.40 -13.28
N ASN A 510 -11.35 1.51 -14.05
CA ASN A 510 -9.97 1.68 -14.52
C ASN A 510 -9.93 2.44 -15.84
N ARG A 511 -8.80 3.09 -16.12
CA ARG A 511 -8.49 3.65 -17.44
C ARG A 511 -7.26 2.99 -18.02
N VAL A 512 -7.37 2.50 -19.26
CA VAL A 512 -6.32 1.71 -19.91
C VAL A 512 -6.03 2.26 -21.29
N VAL A 513 -4.82 2.75 -21.46
CA VAL A 513 -4.43 3.56 -22.61
C VAL A 513 -3.48 2.77 -23.49
N LYS A 514 -3.95 2.42 -24.70
CA LYS A 514 -3.13 1.94 -25.82
C LYS A 514 -2.29 0.69 -25.52
N PHE A 515 -2.82 -0.26 -24.77
CA PHE A 515 -2.23 -1.59 -24.66
C PHE A 515 -2.64 -2.48 -25.85
N ARG A 516 -1.93 -3.58 -26.09
CA ARG A 516 -2.36 -4.65 -27.01
C ARG A 516 -3.67 -5.27 -26.52
N HIS A 517 -3.75 -5.54 -25.22
CA HIS A 517 -4.94 -6.05 -24.53
C HIS A 517 -5.09 -5.34 -23.18
N TYR A 518 -6.33 -5.03 -22.78
CA TYR A 518 -6.60 -4.68 -21.39
C TYR A 518 -6.48 -5.93 -20.52
N ALA A 519 -7.31 -6.95 -20.78
CA ALA A 519 -7.32 -8.15 -19.95
C ALA A 519 -7.49 -9.43 -20.76
N ILE A 520 -6.73 -10.45 -20.39
CA ILE A 520 -6.94 -11.85 -20.78
C ILE A 520 -7.51 -12.60 -19.57
N VAL A 521 -8.77 -13.04 -19.66
CA VAL A 521 -9.58 -13.55 -18.55
C VAL A 521 -9.87 -15.02 -18.77
N GLY A 522 -9.16 -15.90 -18.07
CA GLY A 522 -9.48 -17.33 -18.09
C GLY A 522 -10.41 -17.80 -16.97
N GLY A 523 -10.50 -17.05 -15.87
CA GLY A 523 -11.37 -17.39 -14.75
C GLY A 523 -12.83 -17.06 -15.03
N SER A 524 -13.72 -17.70 -14.28
CA SER A 524 -15.17 -17.43 -14.34
C SER A 524 -15.64 -16.47 -13.24
N GLY A 525 -16.84 -15.91 -13.34
CA GLY A 525 -17.40 -15.04 -12.29
C GLY A 525 -16.88 -13.60 -12.31
N THR A 526 -16.27 -13.17 -13.42
CA THR A 526 -15.61 -11.87 -13.52
C THR A 526 -16.60 -10.72 -13.70
N ILE A 527 -16.39 -9.62 -12.97
CA ILE A 527 -17.14 -8.37 -13.11
C ILE A 527 -16.22 -7.29 -13.70
N ILE A 528 -16.60 -6.75 -14.87
CA ILE A 528 -15.87 -5.71 -15.59
C ILE A 528 -16.81 -4.51 -15.75
N THR A 529 -16.61 -3.44 -14.99
CA THR A 529 -17.55 -2.30 -15.00
C THR A 529 -16.91 -0.92 -14.83
N GLY A 530 -17.50 0.09 -15.47
CA GLY A 530 -17.08 1.49 -15.34
C GLY A 530 -15.70 1.79 -15.91
N ASN A 531 -15.08 0.87 -16.66
CA ASN A 531 -13.74 1.07 -17.20
C ASN A 531 -13.78 1.89 -18.50
N HIS A 532 -12.67 2.57 -18.81
CA HIS A 532 -12.43 3.18 -20.12
C HIS A 532 -11.12 2.65 -20.70
N PHE A 533 -11.21 1.83 -21.74
CA PHE A 533 -10.04 1.25 -22.38
C PHE A 533 -10.08 1.40 -23.89
N PHE A 534 -8.93 1.73 -24.48
CA PHE A 534 -8.87 2.05 -25.90
C PHE A 534 -7.55 1.70 -26.58
N GLN A 535 -7.62 1.37 -27.87
CA GLN A 535 -6.46 0.97 -28.69
C GLN A 535 -6.13 1.89 -29.86
N GLY A 536 -6.91 2.96 -30.09
CA GLY A 536 -6.73 3.86 -31.23
C GLY A 536 -5.28 4.33 -31.44
N ASP A 537 -4.83 4.36 -32.70
CA ASP A 537 -3.43 4.56 -33.09
C ASP A 537 -3.24 5.52 -34.28
N GLY A 538 -4.32 6.07 -34.84
CA GLY A 538 -4.29 6.97 -35.99
C GLY A 538 -4.13 6.28 -37.36
N ALA A 539 -4.04 4.94 -37.42
CA ALA A 539 -3.99 4.21 -38.67
C ALA A 539 -5.36 4.25 -39.39
N SER A 540 -5.33 4.42 -40.72
CA SER A 540 -6.52 4.31 -41.57
C SER A 540 -6.85 2.85 -41.84
N ASN A 541 -8.12 2.46 -41.67
CA ASN A 541 -8.56 1.06 -41.68
C ASN A 541 -7.68 0.16 -40.78
N GLY A 542 -7.30 0.69 -39.61
CA GLY A 542 -6.36 0.03 -38.71
C GLY A 542 -6.87 -1.31 -38.20
N LEU A 543 -5.98 -2.30 -38.12
CA LEU A 543 -6.28 -3.62 -37.59
C LEU A 543 -6.38 -3.53 -36.06
N ARG A 544 -7.61 -3.56 -35.56
CA ARG A 544 -7.88 -3.57 -34.11
C ARG A 544 -7.78 -4.98 -33.57
N LEU A 545 -7.34 -5.09 -32.32
CA LEU A 545 -7.27 -6.34 -31.58
C LEU A 545 -8.33 -6.35 -30.48
N ALA A 546 -8.42 -7.49 -29.79
CA ALA A 546 -9.26 -7.62 -28.61
C ALA A 546 -8.76 -6.65 -27.51
N GLY A 547 -9.65 -5.86 -26.92
CA GLY A 547 -9.38 -5.17 -25.66
C GLY A 547 -9.56 -6.12 -24.49
N LEU A 548 -10.61 -6.94 -24.53
CA LEU A 548 -10.93 -7.96 -23.53
C LEU A 548 -11.02 -9.32 -24.21
N VAL A 549 -10.44 -10.32 -23.57
CA VAL A 549 -10.51 -11.71 -24.04
C VAL A 549 -11.02 -12.58 -22.90
N PHE A 550 -12.07 -13.34 -23.16
CA PHE A 550 -12.51 -14.44 -22.30
C PHE A 550 -12.08 -15.76 -22.93
N THR A 551 -11.37 -16.60 -22.18
CA THR A 551 -10.81 -17.85 -22.72
C THR A 551 -11.52 -19.12 -22.24
N GLY A 552 -12.59 -18.99 -21.46
CA GLY A 552 -13.45 -20.10 -21.03
C GLY A 552 -14.82 -20.06 -21.70
N THR A 553 -15.36 -21.22 -22.07
CA THR A 553 -16.71 -21.34 -22.67
C THR A 553 -17.82 -20.94 -21.71
N ASN A 554 -17.73 -21.25 -20.41
CA ASN A 554 -18.68 -20.80 -19.40
C ASN A 554 -18.08 -19.70 -18.52
N CYS A 555 -18.26 -18.44 -18.93
CA CYS A 555 -17.59 -17.32 -18.27
C CYS A 555 -18.26 -16.90 -16.95
N ARG A 556 -19.59 -17.00 -16.82
CA ARG A 556 -20.34 -16.34 -15.72
C ARG A 556 -19.91 -14.88 -15.53
N ALA A 557 -19.69 -14.15 -16.62
CA ALA A 557 -19.07 -12.84 -16.61
C ALA A 557 -20.05 -11.71 -16.93
N THR A 558 -19.79 -10.54 -16.38
CA THR A 558 -20.54 -9.31 -16.64
C THR A 558 -19.61 -8.21 -17.13
N VAL A 559 -19.93 -7.65 -18.28
CA VAL A 559 -19.30 -6.46 -18.87
C VAL A 559 -20.36 -5.36 -18.92
N ASP A 560 -20.35 -4.47 -17.93
CA ASP A 560 -21.42 -3.48 -17.74
C ASP A 560 -20.90 -2.04 -17.61
N GLY A 561 -21.46 -1.11 -18.40
CA GLY A 561 -21.20 0.32 -18.22
C GLY A 561 -19.77 0.76 -18.53
N ASN A 562 -19.07 0.09 -19.45
CA ASN A 562 -17.71 0.43 -19.86
C ASN A 562 -17.69 1.32 -21.11
N TYR A 563 -16.61 2.07 -21.31
CA TYR A 563 -16.26 2.73 -22.57
C TYR A 563 -15.14 1.93 -23.26
N ILE A 564 -15.52 1.26 -24.35
CA ILE A 564 -14.71 0.36 -25.17
C ILE A 564 -14.43 1.04 -26.51
N ASP A 565 -13.19 1.45 -26.74
CA ASP A 565 -12.84 2.28 -27.91
C ASP A 565 -11.73 1.67 -28.79
N ASN A 566 -12.01 1.56 -30.09
CA ASN A 566 -11.11 1.03 -31.12
C ASN A 566 -10.57 -0.38 -30.81
N CYS A 567 -11.34 -1.22 -30.13
CA CYS A 567 -11.02 -2.61 -29.87
C CYS A 567 -12.30 -3.43 -29.69
N PHE A 568 -12.17 -4.76 -29.70
CA PHE A 568 -13.31 -5.67 -29.57
C PHE A 568 -13.23 -6.54 -28.30
N ILE A 569 -14.34 -7.14 -27.93
CA ILE A 569 -14.39 -8.23 -26.94
C ILE A 569 -14.27 -9.53 -27.72
N GLU A 570 -13.33 -10.38 -27.33
CA GLU A 570 -13.19 -11.73 -27.85
C GLU A 570 -13.64 -12.76 -26.82
N TRP A 571 -14.42 -13.74 -27.26
CA TRP A 571 -14.79 -14.90 -26.46
C TRP A 571 -14.34 -16.17 -27.16
N THR A 572 -13.39 -16.88 -26.56
CA THR A 572 -12.75 -18.07 -27.12
C THR A 572 -12.65 -19.19 -26.07
N ASN A 573 -12.26 -20.37 -26.50
CA ASN A 573 -11.87 -21.52 -25.66
C ASN A 573 -10.42 -21.97 -25.91
N GLU A 574 -9.52 -21.02 -26.21
CA GLU A 574 -8.09 -21.29 -26.46
C GLU A 574 -7.32 -21.87 -25.26
N HIS A 575 -7.95 -22.04 -24.10
CA HIS A 575 -7.39 -22.70 -22.91
C HIS A 575 -8.08 -24.04 -22.61
N ASP A 576 -8.68 -24.67 -23.62
CA ASP A 576 -9.26 -26.02 -23.54
C ASP A 576 -8.34 -27.03 -24.24
N ALA A 577 -7.96 -28.11 -23.55
CA ALA A 577 -7.14 -29.16 -24.16
C ALA A 577 -7.90 -30.00 -25.19
N GLU A 578 -9.23 -30.05 -25.09
CA GLU A 578 -10.13 -30.76 -26.01
C GLU A 578 -11.18 -29.77 -26.49
N PRO A 579 -10.84 -28.88 -27.44
CA PRO A 579 -11.67 -27.71 -27.78
C PRO A 579 -12.95 -28.05 -28.55
N ASP A 580 -13.14 -29.30 -28.96
CA ASP A 580 -14.34 -29.81 -29.60
C ASP A 580 -15.45 -30.00 -28.56
N PHE A 581 -16.67 -29.62 -28.91
CA PHE A 581 -17.79 -29.78 -27.99
C PHE A 581 -18.19 -31.24 -27.81
N GLU A 582 -18.35 -31.68 -26.56
CA GLU A 582 -18.89 -33.00 -26.22
C GLU A 582 -20.08 -32.92 -25.25
N SER A 583 -19.83 -32.66 -23.97
CA SER A 583 -20.86 -32.69 -22.91
C SER A 583 -20.70 -31.59 -21.86
N GLU A 584 -19.64 -30.80 -21.97
CA GLU A 584 -19.35 -29.64 -21.15
C GLU A 584 -20.30 -28.48 -21.44
N PHE A 585 -20.11 -27.37 -20.71
CA PHE A 585 -20.84 -26.15 -21.02
C PHE A 585 -20.22 -25.49 -22.25
N SER A 586 -21.02 -25.32 -23.32
CA SER A 586 -20.62 -24.50 -24.45
C SER A 586 -20.61 -23.00 -24.08
N PHE A 587 -20.47 -22.12 -25.08
CA PHE A 587 -20.37 -20.66 -24.90
C PHE A 587 -21.60 -20.12 -24.16
N SER A 588 -21.46 -19.85 -22.87
CA SER A 588 -22.56 -19.60 -21.96
C SER A 588 -22.28 -18.57 -20.86
N GLN A 589 -23.38 -17.98 -20.38
CA GLN A 589 -23.46 -17.10 -19.21
C GLN A 589 -22.59 -15.84 -19.30
N LEU A 590 -22.68 -15.13 -20.44
CA LEU A 590 -22.03 -13.83 -20.64
C LEU A 590 -23.09 -12.71 -20.74
N ASN A 591 -22.90 -11.66 -19.95
CA ASN A 591 -23.72 -10.45 -19.99
C ASN A 591 -22.88 -9.25 -20.49
N ILE A 592 -23.31 -8.60 -21.58
CA ILE A 592 -22.72 -7.37 -22.12
C ILE A 592 -23.81 -6.30 -22.15
N SER A 593 -23.80 -5.41 -21.16
CA SER A 593 -24.87 -4.43 -20.96
C SER A 593 -24.39 -3.00 -20.82
N ASN A 594 -25.16 -2.05 -21.36
CA ASN A 594 -24.99 -0.61 -21.09
C ASN A 594 -23.59 -0.04 -21.42
N ASN A 595 -22.83 -0.68 -22.32
CA ASN A 595 -21.49 -0.21 -22.69
C ASN A 595 -21.56 0.82 -23.83
N ILE A 596 -20.56 1.69 -23.88
CA ILE A 596 -20.26 2.55 -25.02
C ILE A 596 -19.20 1.85 -25.86
N PHE A 597 -19.55 1.48 -27.08
CA PHE A 597 -18.64 0.96 -28.08
C PHE A 597 -18.38 2.02 -29.15
N LEU A 598 -17.12 2.43 -29.28
CA LEU A 598 -16.68 3.37 -30.30
C LEU A 598 -15.58 2.73 -31.16
N ALA A 599 -15.65 2.90 -32.46
CA ALA A 599 -14.54 2.61 -33.36
C ALA A 599 -14.37 3.75 -34.36
N SER A 600 -13.15 3.94 -34.85
CA SER A 600 -12.86 4.94 -35.87
C SER A 600 -11.80 4.44 -36.82
N HIS A 601 -11.93 4.78 -38.11
CA HIS A 601 -10.96 4.38 -39.13
C HIS A 601 -10.67 2.87 -39.09
N VAL A 602 -11.72 2.06 -38.99
CA VAL A 602 -11.66 0.59 -39.02
C VAL A 602 -12.21 0.09 -40.34
N ALA A 603 -11.75 -1.08 -40.78
CA ALA A 603 -12.28 -1.71 -41.98
C ALA A 603 -13.75 -2.16 -41.80
N PRO A 604 -14.54 -2.28 -42.88
CA PRO A 604 -15.96 -2.61 -42.79
C PRO A 604 -16.28 -3.95 -42.10
N TRP A 605 -15.37 -4.92 -42.14
CA TRP A 605 -15.54 -6.22 -41.47
C TRP A 605 -15.33 -6.16 -39.94
N PHE A 606 -14.95 -5.01 -39.37
CA PHE A 606 -14.71 -4.89 -37.93
C PHE A 606 -16.00 -5.15 -37.15
N SER A 607 -15.89 -5.83 -36.01
CA SER A 607 -17.00 -6.17 -35.14
C SER A 607 -16.55 -5.95 -33.70
N PHE A 608 -17.42 -5.42 -32.86
CA PHE A 608 -17.13 -5.15 -31.45
C PHE A 608 -17.18 -6.40 -30.58
N ILE A 609 -17.89 -7.44 -31.02
CA ILE A 609 -18.02 -8.72 -30.32
C ILE A 609 -17.59 -9.82 -31.29
N VAL A 610 -16.55 -10.57 -30.94
CA VAL A 610 -16.02 -11.66 -31.76
C VAL A 610 -16.03 -12.93 -30.93
N ILE A 611 -16.67 -13.98 -31.43
CA ILE A 611 -16.63 -15.30 -30.79
C ILE A 611 -15.80 -16.24 -31.65
N LYS A 612 -14.83 -16.92 -31.03
CA LYS A 612 -13.84 -17.75 -31.72
C LYS A 612 -13.77 -19.15 -31.10
N PRO A 613 -14.58 -20.10 -31.60
CA PRO A 613 -14.52 -21.48 -31.16
C PRO A 613 -13.28 -22.17 -31.73
N HIS A 614 -12.47 -22.79 -30.87
CA HIS A 614 -11.29 -23.57 -31.26
C HIS A 614 -11.63 -25.00 -31.68
N GLY A 615 -12.88 -25.45 -31.51
CA GLY A 615 -13.37 -26.75 -31.98
C GLY A 615 -14.87 -26.70 -32.36
N PRO A 616 -15.33 -27.66 -33.19
CA PRO A 616 -16.70 -27.74 -33.69
C PRO A 616 -17.73 -28.15 -32.63
N GLY A 617 -19.02 -28.10 -33.01
CA GLY A 617 -20.15 -28.60 -32.21
C GLY A 617 -20.62 -27.64 -31.10
N HIS A 618 -19.85 -26.60 -30.79
CA HIS A 618 -20.23 -25.55 -29.86
C HIS A 618 -21.41 -24.70 -30.35
N PHE A 619 -22.08 -24.05 -29.42
CA PHE A 619 -23.25 -23.19 -29.63
C PHE A 619 -23.38 -22.20 -28.47
N ILE A 620 -24.23 -21.18 -28.63
CA ILE A 620 -24.48 -20.22 -27.55
C ILE A 620 -25.63 -20.72 -26.65
N ASN A 621 -25.42 -20.64 -25.33
CA ASN A 621 -26.42 -20.95 -24.32
C ASN A 621 -26.42 -19.91 -23.19
N GLY A 622 -27.30 -18.90 -23.28
CA GLY A 622 -27.35 -17.82 -22.29
C GLY A 622 -26.36 -16.71 -22.60
N PHE A 623 -26.75 -15.81 -23.51
CA PHE A 623 -25.96 -14.64 -23.89
C PHE A 623 -26.86 -13.41 -23.96
N ASN A 624 -26.49 -12.35 -23.23
CA ASN A 624 -27.27 -11.13 -23.16
C ASN A 624 -26.45 -9.95 -23.69
N VAL A 625 -26.96 -9.28 -24.73
CA VAL A 625 -26.39 -8.06 -25.30
C VAL A 625 -27.48 -7.00 -25.32
N GLN A 626 -27.46 -6.08 -24.35
CA GLN A 626 -28.54 -5.10 -24.19
C GLN A 626 -28.09 -3.69 -23.83
N GLY A 627 -28.81 -2.68 -24.30
CA GLY A 627 -28.59 -1.29 -23.89
C GLY A 627 -27.26 -0.68 -24.33
N ASN A 628 -26.54 -1.31 -25.26
CA ASN A 628 -25.22 -0.84 -25.69
C ASN A 628 -25.33 0.23 -26.78
N PHE A 629 -24.39 1.19 -26.77
CA PHE A 629 -24.23 2.19 -27.83
C PHE A 629 -23.12 1.75 -28.78
N PHE A 630 -23.47 1.34 -30.00
CA PHE A 630 -22.49 1.03 -31.05
C PHE A 630 -22.36 2.21 -32.01
N ARG A 631 -21.14 2.71 -32.15
CA ARG A 631 -20.86 3.82 -33.07
C ARG A 631 -19.53 3.64 -33.78
N THR A 632 -19.57 3.82 -35.10
CA THR A 632 -18.37 3.98 -35.92
C THR A 632 -18.24 5.43 -36.38
N ILE A 633 -17.02 5.95 -36.45
CA ILE A 633 -16.69 7.28 -36.97
C ILE A 633 -15.73 7.12 -38.15
N ALA A 634 -15.87 7.98 -39.17
CA ALA A 634 -15.02 7.97 -40.37
C ALA A 634 -15.03 6.61 -41.10
N GLY A 635 -16.22 6.05 -41.26
CA GLY A 635 -16.48 4.75 -41.90
C GLY A 635 -17.79 4.15 -41.38
N SER A 636 -18.17 3.00 -41.92
CA SER A 636 -19.19 2.12 -41.37
C SER A 636 -18.62 0.71 -41.20
N ILE A 637 -19.30 -0.09 -40.38
CA ILE A 637 -19.04 -1.52 -40.24
C ILE A 637 -20.27 -2.30 -40.65
N GLU A 638 -20.09 -3.51 -41.16
CA GLU A 638 -21.19 -4.35 -41.61
C GLU A 638 -22.09 -4.74 -40.43
N ARG A 639 -21.48 -5.22 -39.34
CA ARG A 639 -22.16 -5.73 -38.14
C ARG A 639 -21.32 -5.50 -36.90
N VAL A 640 -21.97 -5.48 -35.75
CA VAL A 640 -21.30 -5.34 -34.44
C VAL A 640 -20.77 -6.66 -33.89
N GLU A 641 -21.16 -7.79 -34.48
CA GLU A 641 -20.73 -9.12 -34.08
C GLU A 641 -20.28 -9.95 -35.26
N ARG A 642 -19.47 -10.97 -34.97
CA ARG A 642 -19.21 -12.10 -35.87
C ARG A 642 -18.73 -13.34 -35.11
N ILE A 643 -18.77 -14.47 -35.79
CA ILE A 643 -18.02 -15.67 -35.41
C ILE A 643 -16.73 -15.68 -36.23
N ASP A 644 -15.58 -15.76 -35.56
CA ASP A 644 -14.30 -16.05 -36.20
C ASP A 644 -14.21 -17.56 -36.44
N THR A 645 -14.45 -17.95 -37.70
CA THR A 645 -14.43 -19.34 -38.15
C THR A 645 -13.03 -19.83 -38.55
N SER A 646 -11.94 -19.17 -38.13
CA SER A 646 -10.58 -19.63 -38.45
C SER A 646 -10.28 -21.04 -37.93
N PHE A 647 -10.99 -21.50 -36.89
CA PHE A 647 -10.90 -22.85 -36.34
C PHE A 647 -12.21 -23.62 -36.56
N ALA A 648 -13.32 -23.12 -36.03
CA ALA A 648 -14.63 -23.74 -36.17
C ALA A 648 -15.79 -22.74 -36.16
N GLY A 649 -16.93 -23.15 -36.71
CA GLY A 649 -18.21 -22.44 -36.60
C GLY A 649 -19.08 -23.01 -35.48
N PHE A 650 -20.27 -22.42 -35.31
CA PHE A 650 -21.26 -22.92 -34.36
C PHE A 650 -22.29 -23.87 -34.97
N ASP A 651 -22.80 -24.77 -34.12
CA ASP A 651 -24.05 -25.48 -34.35
C ASP A 651 -25.23 -24.54 -34.05
N TYR A 652 -25.69 -23.86 -35.10
CA TYR A 652 -26.83 -22.96 -35.00
C TYR A 652 -28.11 -23.68 -34.53
N GLY A 653 -28.26 -24.97 -34.87
CA GLY A 653 -29.36 -25.83 -34.45
C GLY A 653 -29.43 -26.07 -32.93
N ARG A 654 -28.46 -25.58 -32.15
CA ARG A 654 -28.42 -25.72 -30.70
C ARG A 654 -28.42 -24.40 -29.91
N MET A 655 -28.35 -23.24 -30.56
CA MET A 655 -28.54 -21.90 -29.96
C MET A 655 -29.71 -21.80 -28.98
N ARG A 656 -29.47 -21.27 -27.78
CA ARG A 656 -30.47 -21.15 -26.71
C ARG A 656 -30.29 -19.90 -25.88
N ASN A 657 -31.40 -19.34 -25.43
CA ASN A 657 -31.44 -18.25 -24.45
C ASN A 657 -30.55 -17.04 -24.82
N ILE A 658 -30.75 -16.50 -26.01
CA ILE A 658 -30.00 -15.35 -26.53
C ILE A 658 -30.90 -14.12 -26.46
N SER A 659 -30.47 -13.06 -25.79
CA SER A 659 -31.17 -11.77 -25.79
C SER A 659 -30.30 -10.72 -26.47
N TRP A 660 -30.86 -10.06 -27.47
CA TRP A 660 -30.19 -9.02 -28.22
C TRP A 660 -31.15 -7.86 -28.50
N ARG A 661 -31.22 -6.89 -27.60
CA ARG A 661 -32.29 -5.88 -27.59
C ARG A 661 -31.83 -4.54 -27.04
N ASP A 662 -32.59 -3.49 -27.32
CA ASP A 662 -32.37 -2.15 -26.76
C ASP A 662 -30.97 -1.55 -27.07
N ASN A 663 -30.28 -2.08 -28.09
CA ASN A 663 -28.99 -1.57 -28.54
C ASN A 663 -29.20 -0.47 -29.59
N MET A 664 -28.25 0.47 -29.64
CA MET A 664 -28.30 1.62 -30.54
C MET A 664 -27.17 1.53 -31.55
N TYR A 665 -27.48 1.78 -32.82
CA TYR A 665 -26.59 1.55 -33.95
C TYR A 665 -26.38 2.83 -34.74
N ASN A 666 -25.12 3.26 -34.87
CA ASN A 666 -24.73 4.40 -35.70
C ASN A 666 -23.56 4.01 -36.60
N ALA A 667 -23.74 4.16 -37.92
CA ALA A 667 -22.78 3.69 -38.93
C ALA A 667 -22.47 2.18 -38.82
N VAL A 668 -23.54 1.40 -38.63
CA VAL A 668 -23.55 -0.06 -38.69
C VAL A 668 -24.60 -0.45 -39.74
N ASP A 669 -24.20 -1.20 -40.76
CA ASP A 669 -25.07 -1.49 -41.91
C ASP A 669 -26.21 -2.43 -41.52
N VAL A 670 -25.92 -3.44 -40.69
CA VAL A 670 -26.93 -4.35 -40.13
C VAL A 670 -27.00 -4.23 -38.62
N ALA A 671 -28.12 -3.69 -38.15
CA ALA A 671 -28.48 -3.73 -36.74
C ALA A 671 -28.98 -5.14 -36.37
N THR A 672 -28.15 -5.89 -35.66
CA THR A 672 -28.46 -7.19 -35.07
C THR A 672 -29.56 -7.06 -34.01
N VAL A 673 -30.55 -7.97 -34.00
CA VAL A 673 -31.64 -7.95 -33.02
C VAL A 673 -32.23 -9.34 -32.80
N ASN A 674 -32.62 -9.65 -31.56
CA ASN A 674 -33.27 -10.92 -31.17
C ASN A 674 -34.16 -10.70 -29.93
N PRO A 675 -35.49 -10.86 -30.04
CA PRO A 675 -36.24 -11.31 -31.23
C PRO A 675 -36.23 -10.27 -32.36
N TYR A 676 -36.19 -10.74 -33.61
CA TYR A 676 -36.38 -9.92 -34.80
C TYR A 676 -37.86 -9.83 -35.15
N ILE A 677 -38.38 -8.61 -35.17
CA ILE A 677 -39.76 -8.32 -35.53
C ILE A 677 -39.77 -7.69 -36.92
N THR A 678 -40.49 -8.30 -37.86
CA THR A 678 -40.60 -7.83 -39.24
C THR A 678 -42.05 -7.89 -39.74
N SER A 679 -42.42 -6.95 -40.61
CA SER A 679 -43.69 -6.99 -41.33
C SER A 679 -43.46 -7.60 -42.71
N HIS A 680 -44.34 -8.51 -43.11
CA HIS A 680 -44.33 -9.19 -44.41
C HIS A 680 -45.66 -8.94 -45.11
N GLU A 681 -45.59 -8.43 -46.34
CA GLU A 681 -46.75 -8.27 -47.21
C GLU A 681 -46.66 -9.29 -48.36
N GLU A 682 -47.60 -10.22 -48.37
CA GLU A 682 -47.79 -11.11 -49.51
C GLU A 682 -48.74 -10.45 -50.50
N GLN A 683 -48.26 -10.09 -51.68
CA GLN A 683 -49.04 -9.34 -52.67
C GLN A 683 -49.93 -10.23 -53.56
N THR A 684 -49.54 -11.48 -53.76
CA THR A 684 -50.21 -12.47 -54.60
C THR A 684 -50.70 -13.64 -53.77
N GLU A 685 -51.82 -14.25 -54.16
CA GLU A 685 -52.36 -15.38 -53.41
C GLU A 685 -51.38 -16.57 -53.40
N SER A 686 -50.88 -16.92 -52.21
CA SER A 686 -49.99 -18.06 -51.95
C SER A 686 -50.42 -18.76 -50.67
N ASP A 687 -50.25 -20.08 -50.63
CA ASP A 687 -50.48 -20.89 -49.41
C ASP A 687 -49.21 -21.03 -48.55
N THR A 688 -48.06 -20.58 -49.06
CA THR A 688 -46.78 -20.55 -48.36
C THR A 688 -46.17 -19.16 -48.49
N TRP A 689 -46.11 -18.42 -47.38
CA TRP A 689 -45.48 -17.11 -47.34
C TRP A 689 -44.06 -17.26 -46.78
N GLN A 690 -43.05 -16.80 -47.51
CA GLN A 690 -41.64 -16.93 -47.13
C GLN A 690 -41.16 -15.62 -46.53
N ILE A 691 -40.64 -15.68 -45.30
CA ILE A 691 -40.24 -14.49 -44.54
C ILE A 691 -38.79 -14.65 -44.12
N ASP A 692 -37.94 -13.74 -44.57
CA ASP A 692 -36.51 -13.76 -44.28
C ASP A 692 -36.22 -13.21 -42.87
N GLY A 693 -35.44 -13.96 -42.09
CA GLY A 693 -34.80 -13.48 -40.86
C GLY A 693 -33.46 -12.79 -41.12
N ALA A 694 -32.83 -13.08 -42.25
CA ALA A 694 -31.61 -12.42 -42.68
C ALA A 694 -31.85 -10.95 -43.10
N PRO A 695 -30.83 -10.09 -42.96
CA PRO A 695 -29.57 -10.31 -42.27
C PRO A 695 -29.67 -10.06 -40.75
N ARG A 696 -30.87 -9.86 -40.17
CA ARG A 696 -31.02 -9.20 -38.85
C ARG A 696 -30.75 -10.11 -37.65
N LEU A 697 -30.93 -11.42 -37.79
CA LEU A 697 -30.65 -12.37 -36.72
C LEU A 697 -29.17 -12.35 -36.29
N PRO A 698 -28.85 -12.53 -34.99
CA PRO A 698 -27.47 -12.60 -34.51
C PRO A 698 -26.62 -13.64 -35.22
N PHE A 699 -25.37 -13.27 -35.52
CA PHE A 699 -24.35 -14.12 -36.13
C PHE A 699 -24.73 -14.69 -37.50
N GLY A 700 -25.73 -14.10 -38.17
CA GLY A 700 -26.30 -14.68 -39.40
C GLY A 700 -26.90 -16.07 -39.17
N GLY A 701 -27.34 -16.36 -37.93
CA GLY A 701 -27.82 -17.67 -37.55
C GLY A 701 -29.22 -18.00 -38.08
N TRP A 702 -29.61 -19.25 -37.85
CA TRP A 702 -30.88 -19.81 -38.32
C TRP A 702 -32.10 -19.14 -37.69
N ALA A 703 -33.23 -19.08 -38.40
CA ALA A 703 -34.52 -18.69 -37.82
C ALA A 703 -35.13 -19.89 -37.08
N ARG A 704 -34.96 -19.96 -35.76
CA ARG A 704 -35.23 -21.17 -34.97
C ARG A 704 -36.56 -21.21 -34.26
N LYS A 705 -37.15 -20.05 -33.98
CA LYS A 705 -38.39 -19.95 -33.25
C LYS A 705 -39.20 -18.76 -33.75
N VAL A 706 -40.51 -18.94 -33.85
CA VAL A 706 -41.47 -17.85 -34.00
C VAL A 706 -42.19 -17.68 -32.66
N GLU A 707 -42.16 -16.47 -32.12
CA GLU A 707 -42.87 -16.11 -30.88
C GLU A 707 -44.30 -15.67 -31.16
N SER A 708 -44.52 -14.97 -32.28
CA SER A 708 -45.82 -14.45 -32.64
C SER A 708 -45.95 -14.23 -34.15
N VAL A 709 -47.19 -14.42 -34.62
CA VAL A 709 -47.66 -13.97 -35.94
C VAL A 709 -48.93 -13.16 -35.68
N VAL A 710 -48.96 -11.91 -36.12
CA VAL A 710 -50.10 -11.01 -35.96
C VAL A 710 -50.54 -10.55 -37.34
N LEU A 711 -51.82 -10.71 -37.66
CA LEU A 711 -52.36 -10.25 -38.94
C LEU A 711 -52.48 -8.72 -38.93
N GLU A 712 -51.88 -8.05 -39.91
CA GLU A 712 -51.98 -6.60 -40.11
C GLU A 712 -53.04 -6.31 -41.16
N GLY A 713 -54.30 -6.17 -40.72
CA GLY A 713 -55.44 -6.01 -41.62
C GLY A 713 -56.02 -7.33 -42.14
N PRO A 714 -56.95 -7.28 -43.11
CA PRO A 714 -57.66 -8.47 -43.57
C PRO A 714 -56.83 -9.31 -44.53
N ILE A 715 -56.70 -10.61 -44.24
CA ILE A 715 -56.18 -11.63 -45.17
C ILE A 715 -57.27 -11.97 -46.19
N ARG A 716 -56.91 -12.14 -47.46
CA ARG A 716 -57.88 -12.35 -48.54
C ARG A 716 -57.44 -13.43 -49.51
N ASN A 717 -58.42 -14.16 -50.05
CA ASN A 717 -58.18 -15.12 -51.13
C ASN A 717 -58.42 -14.52 -52.53
N ALA A 718 -58.31 -15.34 -53.57
CA ALA A 718 -58.45 -14.93 -54.96
C ALA A 718 -59.83 -14.34 -55.31
N SER A 719 -60.87 -14.69 -54.54
CA SER A 719 -62.22 -14.10 -54.67
C SER A 719 -62.39 -12.79 -53.89
N ASN A 720 -61.30 -12.24 -53.36
CA ASN A 720 -61.28 -11.04 -52.52
C ASN A 720 -62.10 -11.18 -51.21
N VAL A 721 -62.37 -12.41 -50.78
CA VAL A 721 -63.10 -12.71 -49.54
C VAL A 721 -62.14 -12.69 -48.36
N LYS A 722 -62.57 -12.08 -47.25
CA LYS A 722 -61.76 -12.04 -46.01
C LYS A 722 -61.65 -13.44 -45.40
N ARG A 723 -60.43 -13.83 -45.02
CA ARG A 723 -60.13 -15.03 -44.25
C ARG A 723 -59.73 -14.63 -42.83
N TYR A 724 -60.10 -15.46 -41.87
CA TYR A 724 -59.82 -15.27 -40.44
C TYR A 724 -59.02 -16.43 -39.85
N GLU A 725 -58.59 -17.36 -40.69
CA GLU A 725 -57.71 -18.45 -40.29
C GLU A 725 -56.31 -17.91 -39.96
N MET A 726 -55.60 -18.63 -39.10
CA MET A 726 -54.21 -18.36 -38.76
C MET A 726 -53.31 -19.40 -39.42
N PRO A 727 -52.13 -19.02 -39.94
CA PRO A 727 -51.18 -19.98 -40.47
C PRO A 727 -50.50 -20.74 -39.34
N TYR A 728 -49.95 -21.91 -39.65
CA TYR A 728 -48.88 -22.50 -38.82
C TYR A 728 -47.51 -22.07 -39.37
N THR A 729 -46.47 -22.19 -38.55
CA THR A 729 -45.11 -21.75 -38.89
C THR A 729 -44.17 -22.94 -39.06
N ASP A 730 -43.47 -23.01 -40.18
CA ASP A 730 -42.25 -23.81 -40.33
C ASP A 730 -41.04 -22.88 -40.16
N VAL A 731 -40.01 -23.36 -39.45
CA VAL A 731 -38.81 -22.60 -39.08
C VAL A 731 -37.58 -23.29 -39.65
N ALA A 732 -36.46 -22.57 -39.71
CA ALA A 732 -35.22 -23.07 -40.28
C ALA A 732 -35.39 -23.50 -41.75
N GLU A 733 -36.15 -22.72 -42.51
CA GLU A 733 -36.43 -22.96 -43.92
C GLU A 733 -35.46 -22.19 -44.83
N GLY A 734 -35.47 -22.54 -46.11
CA GLY A 734 -34.60 -21.94 -47.13
C GLY A 734 -33.16 -22.50 -47.11
N PRO A 735 -32.32 -22.10 -48.08
CA PRO A 735 -30.98 -22.68 -48.24
C PRO A 735 -30.03 -22.39 -47.08
N ASN A 736 -30.26 -21.32 -46.31
CA ASN A 736 -29.43 -20.93 -45.17
C ASN A 736 -30.10 -21.23 -43.81
N ASN A 737 -31.30 -21.83 -43.82
CA ASN A 737 -32.14 -22.04 -42.63
C ASN A 737 -32.49 -20.74 -41.89
N ASP A 738 -32.49 -19.61 -42.57
CA ASP A 738 -32.74 -18.26 -42.03
C ASP A 738 -34.14 -17.74 -42.36
N GLN A 739 -35.02 -18.59 -42.92
CA GLN A 739 -36.39 -18.24 -43.25
C GLN A 739 -37.42 -18.88 -42.30
N VAL A 740 -38.54 -18.19 -42.16
CA VAL A 740 -39.79 -18.71 -41.59
C VAL A 740 -40.81 -18.83 -42.72
N HIS A 741 -41.44 -19.99 -42.86
CA HIS A 741 -42.56 -20.17 -43.79
C HIS A 741 -43.87 -20.19 -43.04
N LEU A 742 -44.81 -19.31 -43.42
CA LEU A 742 -46.18 -19.35 -42.92
C LEU A 742 -47.05 -20.16 -43.87
N LYS A 743 -47.70 -21.20 -43.34
CA LYS A 743 -48.49 -22.16 -44.10
C LYS A 743 -49.98 -21.95 -43.86
N TRP A 744 -50.69 -21.64 -44.94
CA TRP A 744 -52.11 -21.34 -44.96
C TRP A 744 -52.92 -22.52 -45.48
N SER A 745 -54.23 -22.55 -45.19
CA SER A 745 -55.09 -23.66 -45.64
C SER A 745 -55.50 -23.54 -47.12
N GLU A 746 -55.39 -22.33 -47.68
CA GLU A 746 -55.59 -22.03 -49.09
C GLU A 746 -54.70 -20.85 -49.53
N PRO A 747 -54.52 -20.63 -50.85
CA PRO A 747 -53.81 -19.45 -51.33
C PRO A 747 -54.47 -18.13 -50.93
N VAL A 748 -53.72 -17.31 -50.19
CA VAL A 748 -54.15 -16.01 -49.67
C VAL A 748 -53.07 -14.95 -49.81
N ARG A 749 -53.47 -13.67 -49.72
CA ARG A 749 -52.61 -12.49 -49.72
C ARG A 749 -53.00 -11.53 -48.58
N GLY A 750 -52.08 -10.67 -48.18
CA GLY A 750 -52.27 -9.72 -47.08
C GLY A 750 -50.97 -9.44 -46.34
N GLN A 751 -51.08 -8.94 -45.11
CA GLN A 751 -49.92 -8.52 -44.33
C GLN A 751 -49.90 -9.16 -42.94
N VAL A 752 -48.71 -9.51 -42.47
CA VAL A 752 -48.47 -10.06 -41.15
C VAL A 752 -47.24 -9.42 -40.51
N LEU A 753 -47.29 -9.27 -39.19
CA LEU A 753 -46.13 -9.00 -38.36
C LEU A 753 -45.65 -10.31 -37.75
N VAL A 754 -44.36 -10.62 -37.89
CA VAL A 754 -43.76 -11.86 -37.36
C VAL A 754 -42.63 -11.49 -36.40
N SER A 755 -42.67 -12.09 -35.20
CA SER A 755 -41.55 -12.07 -34.24
C SER A 755 -40.83 -13.41 -34.31
N MET A 756 -39.58 -13.42 -34.75
CA MET A 756 -38.75 -14.61 -34.90
C MET A 756 -37.43 -14.50 -34.13
N ARG A 757 -36.81 -15.64 -33.85
CA ARG A 757 -35.59 -15.73 -33.03
C ARG A 757 -34.54 -16.64 -33.64
N VAL A 758 -33.29 -16.36 -33.29
CA VAL A 758 -32.14 -17.22 -33.63
C VAL A 758 -31.96 -18.42 -32.69
N ASP A 759 -32.73 -18.46 -31.60
CA ASP A 759 -32.56 -19.38 -30.48
C ASP A 759 -33.89 -19.97 -30.00
N ASN A 760 -33.81 -21.02 -29.18
CA ASN A 760 -34.93 -21.45 -28.35
C ASN A 760 -34.88 -20.70 -27.00
N PRO A 761 -35.84 -19.81 -26.70
CA PRO A 761 -35.93 -19.12 -25.41
C PRO A 761 -36.43 -20.07 -24.30
N ILE A 762 -36.27 -19.64 -23.03
CA ILE A 762 -36.75 -20.36 -21.83
C ILE A 762 -38.03 -19.70 -21.30
#